data_AF-A0A5K7YI68-F1
#
_entry.id   AF-A0A5K7YI68-F1
#
_cell.length_a   1.000
_cell.length_b   1.000
_cell.length_c   1.000
_cell.angle_alpha   90.00
_cell.angle_beta   90.00
_cell.angle_gamma   90.00
#
_symmetry.space_group_name_H-M   'P 1'
#
loop_
_entity.id
_entity.type
_entity.pdbx_description
1 polymer ?
#
loop_
_entity_poly.entity_id
_entity_poly.type
_entity_poly.pdbx_seq_one_letter_code
_entity_poly.pdbx_strand_id
1 'polypeptide(L)'
;MENFVGKGGQLYDKSDAYLGLDAGSASIDLVLIDSHGNVIESAYHLASPETGNSYRHRNSCDQCCEMCADPCGASFIATKIKTFISSCHDHFDIEIKGCCGTGSQIKKKTPLPIHLDLLVSEVSAHARGMQYASNTDNIEAIIDVGGQDSKVMRLSSPLDFNMSGLCSAGTGTYLDEISRVEKISVSKFGEIGAKYIKRYIESLSSDAPLNIDHFSSVCTVFTKTSYVKKKSILTLEERVAAICWAQARQIYNSVINHLRDYDGQISFQGGVSFNSGVKMALDYLLKKGRSLPHDAMTILIVPEIKTYCDDNGHKKPVSHLMGALGAALLAKEYIKLSRGQKTDTTHHPVPLKSSIKRKNLLKKQIALSKLQGESRPQIAWCGTLFPSEICYLFDMIPVALPVLAAVDHKNAHDNLLSAARTEGVDRANCTILSAILGRLDRTPAPDFIFHTSGSCDYYRQHMIRLIDIAHERFGIDKQKQVCSIDLPAFNYENDLNLKFVADQLKDAVAKVEDTIKVKHDPDKLRTIIENVNQARYYHVLTEKLRAKNDMLAAGSELLKRCVLYSSAWGCREFVDITRSYYEEIAERAKNISGKRRITVSRSKEKHRILWVYLWDYTDPGLFHFIEVELNCAIVAEELNHIHWPKMVPKRPFESIARRIVQPINHINSRISYLTEMAEKYRVDGIIFFVHFFAHCPLASETVQHQLRISDYPVLFLEGDCLDKSRRPANMLTKVQAFVEQLNKKKYGNIFGFRSSQSTLRARTIGKNLAFPDPIEKGNLN
;
A
#
# COMPACT_ATOMS: atom_id res chain seq x y z
N MET A 1 -14.88 -17.85 43.04
CA MET A 1 -16.28 -18.00 43.49
C MET A 1 -16.43 -17.17 44.75
N GLU A 2 -17.20 -16.09 44.68
CA GLU A 2 -17.92 -15.39 45.76
C GLU A 2 -18.15 -13.94 45.33
N ASN A 3 -19.31 -13.71 44.70
CA ASN A 3 -20.14 -12.49 44.70
C ASN A 3 -21.16 -12.53 43.54
N PHE A 4 -22.04 -13.53 43.58
CA PHE A 4 -23.33 -13.53 42.88
C PHE A 4 -24.37 -14.10 43.84
N VAL A 5 -24.84 -13.28 44.78
CA VAL A 5 -26.06 -13.57 45.55
C VAL A 5 -26.90 -12.29 45.57
N GLY A 6 -27.70 -12.12 44.52
CA GLY A 6 -28.86 -11.24 44.55
C GLY A 6 -30.00 -11.95 45.26
N LYS A 7 -30.49 -11.39 46.36
CA LYS A 7 -31.71 -11.84 47.04
C LYS A 7 -32.92 -11.50 46.17
N GLY A 8 -33.77 -12.50 45.91
CA GLY A 8 -35.09 -12.33 45.30
C GLY A 8 -35.18 -13.07 43.95
N GLY A 9 -35.94 -14.16 43.92
CA GLY A 9 -36.15 -14.99 42.74
C GLY A 9 -36.85 -14.23 41.61
N GLN A 10 -36.06 -13.58 40.76
CA GLN A 10 -36.38 -13.24 39.39
C GLN A 10 -35.64 -14.22 38.48
N LEU A 11 -36.34 -14.79 37.50
CA LEU A 11 -35.72 -15.49 36.37
C LEU A 11 -34.70 -14.53 35.74
N TYR A 12 -33.41 -14.90 35.73
CA TYR A 12 -32.41 -14.12 35.02
C TYR A 12 -32.74 -14.14 33.52
N ASP A 13 -32.93 -12.96 32.94
CA ASP A 13 -33.01 -12.80 31.50
C ASP A 13 -31.67 -13.23 30.89
N LYS A 14 -31.74 -14.02 29.83
CA LYS A 14 -30.60 -14.53 29.06
C LYS A 14 -29.60 -13.40 28.76
N SER A 15 -28.35 -13.55 29.16
CA SER A 15 -27.38 -12.45 29.05
C SER A 15 -26.80 -12.32 27.64
N ASP A 16 -26.93 -11.15 27.02
CA ASP A 16 -26.36 -10.85 25.70
C ASP A 16 -24.83 -10.88 25.75
N ALA A 17 -24.23 -11.71 24.89
CA ALA A 17 -22.78 -11.89 24.77
C ALA A 17 -22.29 -11.64 23.34
N TYR A 18 -21.00 -11.34 23.20
CA TYR A 18 -20.35 -11.05 21.93
C TYR A 18 -19.00 -11.78 21.84
N LEU A 19 -18.76 -12.43 20.71
CA LEU A 19 -17.58 -13.28 20.49
C LEU A 19 -16.57 -12.59 19.58
N GLY A 20 -15.31 -12.57 20.01
CA GLY A 20 -14.17 -12.15 19.21
C GLY A 20 -13.30 -13.35 18.88
N LEU A 21 -12.91 -13.46 17.61
CA LEU A 21 -12.05 -14.50 17.08
C LEU A 21 -10.81 -13.86 16.48
N ASP A 22 -9.62 -14.27 16.89
CA ASP A 22 -8.37 -13.91 16.24
C ASP A 22 -7.58 -15.17 15.90
N ALA A 23 -7.51 -15.50 14.61
CA ALA A 23 -6.82 -16.70 14.15
C ALA A 23 -5.63 -16.32 13.26
N GLY A 24 -4.45 -16.32 13.86
CA GLY A 24 -3.18 -16.11 13.20
C GLY A 24 -2.52 -17.42 12.76
N SER A 25 -1.31 -17.31 12.22
CA SER A 25 -0.51 -18.48 11.81
C SER A 25 0.04 -19.31 12.97
N ALA A 26 0.05 -18.75 14.17
CA ALA A 26 0.71 -19.31 15.36
C ALA A 26 -0.26 -19.60 16.51
N SER A 27 -1.41 -18.93 16.58
CA SER A 27 -2.42 -19.13 17.62
C SER A 27 -3.84 -18.88 17.12
N ILE A 28 -4.80 -19.39 17.89
CA ILE A 28 -6.22 -19.06 17.82
C ILE A 28 -6.62 -18.53 19.19
N ASP A 29 -7.09 -17.29 19.20
CA ASP A 29 -7.42 -16.54 20.39
C ASP A 29 -8.94 -16.26 20.37
N LEU A 30 -9.62 -16.60 21.45
CA LEU A 30 -11.07 -16.50 21.58
C LEU A 30 -11.39 -15.66 22.80
N VAL A 31 -12.26 -14.65 22.66
CA VAL A 31 -12.70 -13.81 23.79
C VAL A 31 -14.21 -13.62 23.71
N LEU A 32 -14.90 -13.95 24.79
CA LEU A 32 -16.33 -13.70 24.96
C LEU A 32 -16.54 -12.55 25.95
N ILE A 33 -17.34 -11.55 25.57
CA ILE A 33 -17.67 -10.39 26.41
C ILE A 33 -19.18 -10.25 26.62
N ASP A 34 -19.58 -9.60 27.71
CA ASP A 34 -20.97 -9.22 27.98
C ASP A 34 -21.38 -7.89 27.28
N SER A 35 -22.65 -7.51 27.46
CA SER A 35 -23.21 -6.25 26.96
C SER A 35 -22.57 -4.97 27.54
N HIS A 36 -21.85 -5.07 28.65
CA HIS A 36 -21.06 -3.99 29.26
C HIS A 36 -19.61 -3.95 28.74
N GLY A 37 -19.14 -5.02 28.11
CA GLY A 37 -17.78 -5.15 27.56
C GLY A 37 -16.84 -5.95 28.47
N ASN A 38 -17.35 -6.49 29.57
CA ASN A 38 -16.54 -7.30 30.48
C ASN A 38 -16.29 -8.67 29.85
N VAL A 39 -15.04 -9.13 29.93
CA VAL A 39 -14.69 -10.50 29.56
C VAL A 39 -15.40 -11.48 30.49
N ILE A 40 -16.14 -12.41 29.87
CA ILE A 40 -16.82 -13.56 30.49
C ILE A 40 -15.85 -14.75 30.51
N GLU A 41 -15.32 -15.10 29.34
CA GLU A 41 -14.47 -16.28 29.13
C GLU A 41 -13.51 -16.03 27.97
N SER A 42 -12.36 -16.71 27.95
CA SER A 42 -11.41 -16.60 26.84
C SER A 42 -10.48 -17.81 26.74
N ALA A 43 -10.03 -18.12 25.53
CA ALA A 43 -9.13 -19.22 25.27
C ALA A 43 -7.97 -18.80 24.36
N TYR A 44 -6.84 -19.48 24.51
CA TYR A 44 -5.65 -19.31 23.70
C TYR A 44 -5.13 -20.70 23.29
N HIS A 45 -5.12 -20.98 22.00
CA HIS A 45 -4.70 -22.26 21.46
C HIS A 45 -3.50 -22.10 20.53
N LEU A 46 -2.39 -22.80 20.81
CA LEU A 46 -1.19 -22.80 19.97
C LEU A 46 -1.37 -23.64 18.69
N ALA A 47 -0.99 -23.08 17.55
CA ALA A 47 -0.83 -23.81 16.28
C ALA A 47 0.60 -24.42 16.20
N SER A 48 0.86 -25.49 16.97
CA SER A 48 2.18 -26.15 17.04
C SER A 48 2.15 -27.61 16.53
N PRO A 49 3.14 -28.03 15.70
CA PRO A 49 3.34 -29.44 15.32
C PRO A 49 3.62 -30.39 16.48
N GLU A 50 4.14 -29.90 17.62
CA GLU A 50 4.60 -30.73 18.74
C GLU A 50 3.45 -31.42 19.49
N THR A 51 2.22 -30.96 19.28
CA THR A 51 0.99 -31.56 19.85
C THR A 51 0.34 -32.61 18.93
N GLY A 52 0.96 -32.91 17.77
CA GLY A 52 0.34 -33.72 16.71
C GLY A 52 -0.69 -32.96 15.86
N ASN A 53 -0.98 -31.69 16.17
CA ASN A 53 -1.99 -30.86 15.50
C ASN A 53 -1.36 -29.82 14.55
N SER A 54 -0.66 -30.25 13.50
CA SER A 54 -0.06 -29.29 12.54
C SER A 54 -1.02 -28.90 11.43
N TYR A 55 -1.52 -27.65 11.47
CA TYR A 55 -2.03 -26.96 10.28
C TYR A 55 -0.97 -26.05 9.59
N ARG A 56 0.31 -26.09 10.02
CA ARG A 56 1.40 -25.32 9.37
C ARG A 56 1.66 -25.85 7.94
N HIS A 57 0.92 -25.36 6.94
CA HIS A 57 1.17 -25.69 5.53
C HIS A 57 2.45 -25.02 5.03
N ARG A 58 3.20 -25.78 4.21
CA ARG A 58 4.37 -25.35 3.46
C ARG A 58 4.04 -24.09 2.61
N ASN A 59 4.99 -23.17 2.57
CA ASN A 59 4.95 -21.80 2.04
C ASN A 59 4.57 -21.61 0.54
N SER A 60 3.51 -22.23 -0.01
CA SER A 60 3.26 -22.14 -1.46
C SER A 60 1.81 -22.20 -1.95
N CYS A 61 0.80 -22.03 -1.09
CA CYS A 61 -0.59 -22.14 -1.54
C CYS A 61 -1.23 -20.78 -1.84
N ASP A 62 -0.91 -20.23 -3.02
CA ASP A 62 -1.74 -19.17 -3.65
C ASP A 62 -2.82 -19.76 -4.58
N GLN A 63 -2.88 -21.10 -4.77
CA GLN A 63 -3.70 -21.74 -5.81
C GLN A 63 -4.50 -23.01 -5.41
N CYS A 64 -4.36 -23.59 -4.21
CA CYS A 64 -5.07 -24.84 -3.89
C CYS A 64 -6.31 -24.61 -3.02
N CYS A 65 -7.44 -24.22 -3.62
CA CYS A 65 -8.73 -24.16 -2.89
C CYS A 65 -9.87 -24.98 -3.51
N GLU A 66 -9.64 -25.75 -4.57
CA GLU A 66 -10.70 -26.59 -5.17
C GLU A 66 -10.48 -28.11 -5.02
N MET A 67 -9.29 -28.56 -4.59
CA MET A 67 -8.94 -30.00 -4.50
C MET A 67 -8.47 -30.49 -3.12
N CYS A 68 -8.48 -29.66 -2.08
CA CYS A 68 -8.05 -30.11 -0.75
C CYS A 68 -9.24 -30.72 0.00
N ALA A 69 -9.09 -31.95 0.50
CA ALA A 69 -10.10 -32.63 1.31
C ALA A 69 -10.32 -31.99 2.70
N ASP A 70 -9.38 -31.15 3.16
CA ASP A 70 -9.54 -30.32 4.36
C ASP A 70 -9.01 -28.90 4.05
N PRO A 71 -9.89 -27.92 3.76
CA PRO A 71 -9.48 -26.61 3.29
C PRO A 71 -8.80 -25.87 4.43
N CYS A 72 -7.50 -25.74 4.27
CA CYS A 72 -6.64 -25.06 5.20
C CYS A 72 -6.94 -25.37 6.69
N GLY A 73 -6.84 -24.48 7.67
CA GLY A 73 -6.98 -24.86 9.09
C GLY A 73 -8.41 -24.93 9.54
N ALA A 74 -9.35 -24.91 8.60
CA ALA A 74 -10.72 -24.52 8.87
C ALA A 74 -11.41 -25.52 9.80
N SER A 75 -11.19 -26.82 9.61
CA SER A 75 -11.75 -27.86 10.48
C SER A 75 -11.23 -27.74 11.93
N PHE A 76 -9.94 -27.45 12.10
CA PHE A 76 -9.35 -27.24 13.43
C PHE A 76 -9.86 -25.97 14.10
N ILE A 77 -9.88 -24.84 13.37
CA ILE A 77 -10.43 -23.56 13.86
C ILE A 77 -11.90 -23.74 14.26
N ALA A 78 -12.70 -24.35 13.40
CA ALA A 78 -14.10 -24.62 13.67
C ALA A 78 -14.30 -25.51 14.90
N THR A 79 -13.47 -26.55 15.05
CA THR A 79 -13.52 -27.45 16.22
C THR A 79 -13.23 -26.68 17.51
N LYS A 80 -12.16 -25.88 17.55
CA LYS A 80 -11.79 -25.11 18.74
C LYS A 80 -12.86 -24.08 19.13
N ILE A 81 -13.41 -23.37 18.15
CA ILE A 81 -14.51 -22.44 18.39
C ILE A 81 -15.74 -23.18 18.91
N LYS A 82 -16.09 -24.33 18.32
CA LYS A 82 -17.24 -25.13 18.76
C LYS A 82 -17.07 -25.63 20.19
N THR A 83 -15.89 -26.15 20.55
CA THR A 83 -15.58 -26.58 21.92
C THR A 83 -15.66 -25.43 22.91
N PHE A 84 -15.10 -24.26 22.56
CA PHE A 84 -15.16 -23.07 23.39
C PHE A 84 -16.59 -22.59 23.63
N ILE A 85 -17.41 -22.47 22.57
CA ILE A 85 -18.82 -22.07 22.66
C ILE A 85 -19.62 -23.07 23.51
N SER A 86 -19.40 -24.38 23.31
CA SER A 86 -20.09 -25.42 24.09
C SER A 86 -19.74 -25.29 25.58
N SER A 87 -18.45 -25.15 25.92
CA SER A 87 -18.01 -24.92 27.28
C SER A 87 -18.60 -23.65 27.90
N CYS A 88 -18.78 -22.58 27.12
CA CYS A 88 -19.41 -21.36 27.62
C CYS A 88 -20.90 -21.60 27.95
N HIS A 89 -21.64 -22.30 27.09
CA HIS A 89 -23.05 -22.62 27.35
C HIS A 89 -23.25 -23.59 28.53
N ASP A 90 -22.28 -24.46 28.81
CA ASP A 90 -22.33 -25.35 29.97
C ASP A 90 -22.17 -24.60 31.31
N HIS A 91 -21.51 -23.44 31.31
CA HIS A 91 -21.20 -22.66 32.52
C HIS A 91 -21.98 -21.35 32.65
N PHE A 92 -22.53 -20.82 31.56
CA PHE A 92 -23.17 -19.50 31.51
C PHE A 92 -24.48 -19.53 30.71
N ASP A 93 -25.52 -18.87 31.21
CA ASP A 93 -26.77 -18.63 30.48
C ASP A 93 -26.66 -17.38 29.59
N ILE A 94 -26.11 -17.58 28.40
CA ILE A 94 -25.75 -16.52 27.45
C ILE A 94 -26.42 -16.71 26.08
N GLU A 95 -26.63 -15.60 25.38
CA GLU A 95 -26.93 -15.60 23.94
C GLU A 95 -25.88 -14.80 23.18
N ILE A 96 -25.16 -15.46 22.28
CA ILE A 96 -24.17 -14.77 21.43
C ILE A 96 -24.93 -13.96 20.36
N LYS A 97 -24.99 -12.64 20.54
CA LYS A 97 -25.69 -11.70 19.64
C LYS A 97 -24.85 -11.23 18.47
N GLY A 98 -23.53 -11.38 18.55
CA GLY A 98 -22.63 -11.00 17.47
C GLY A 98 -21.26 -11.64 17.59
N CYS A 99 -20.65 -11.90 16.43
CA CYS A 99 -19.31 -12.45 16.31
C CYS A 99 -18.47 -11.62 15.31
N CYS A 100 -17.26 -11.24 15.71
CA CYS A 100 -16.30 -10.61 14.83
C CYS A 100 -15.02 -11.44 14.76
N GLY A 101 -14.44 -11.52 13.57
CA GLY A 101 -13.18 -12.21 13.31
C GLY A 101 -12.09 -11.25 12.87
N THR A 102 -10.85 -11.65 13.13
CA THR A 102 -9.63 -11.06 12.61
C THR A 102 -8.59 -12.17 12.41
N GLY A 103 -7.48 -11.85 11.76
CA GLY A 103 -6.37 -12.79 11.55
C GLY A 103 -6.38 -13.41 10.15
N SER A 104 -5.18 -13.68 9.63
CA SER A 104 -4.96 -14.21 8.28
C SER A 104 -5.64 -15.55 7.98
N GLN A 105 -6.03 -16.33 8.99
CA GLN A 105 -6.67 -17.64 8.81
C GLN A 105 -8.21 -17.56 8.70
N ILE A 106 -8.82 -16.42 9.04
CA ILE A 106 -10.28 -16.22 8.90
C ILE A 106 -10.56 -15.49 7.57
N LYS A 107 -11.19 -16.19 6.63
CA LYS A 107 -11.64 -15.64 5.34
C LYS A 107 -13.17 -15.63 5.29
N LYS A 108 -13.77 -14.82 4.43
CA LYS A 108 -15.25 -14.75 4.24
C LYS A 108 -15.92 -16.10 3.98
N LYS A 109 -15.19 -17.06 3.38
CA LYS A 109 -15.69 -18.41 3.07
C LYS A 109 -15.20 -19.48 4.06
N THR A 110 -14.48 -19.12 5.12
CA THR A 110 -14.04 -20.09 6.13
C THR A 110 -15.29 -20.67 6.80
N PRO A 111 -15.50 -22.00 6.79
CA PRO A 111 -16.64 -22.62 7.45
C PRO A 111 -16.46 -22.53 8.96
N LEU A 112 -17.19 -21.62 9.61
CA LEU A 112 -17.18 -21.44 11.07
C LEU A 112 -18.46 -22.00 11.68
N PRO A 113 -18.42 -22.52 12.92
CA PRO A 113 -19.60 -23.06 13.61
C PRO A 113 -20.55 -21.96 14.12
N ILE A 114 -20.21 -20.70 13.88
CA ILE A 114 -20.98 -19.51 14.26
C ILE A 114 -21.00 -18.53 13.07
N HIS A 115 -22.10 -17.79 12.93
CA HIS A 115 -22.20 -16.73 11.93
C HIS A 115 -21.19 -15.62 12.24
N LEU A 116 -20.36 -15.28 11.25
CA LEU A 116 -19.39 -14.19 11.36
C LEU A 116 -20.02 -12.89 10.86
N ASP A 117 -20.45 -12.02 11.78
CA ASP A 117 -21.11 -10.75 11.45
C ASP A 117 -20.15 -9.73 10.84
N LEU A 118 -18.91 -9.72 11.32
CA LEU A 118 -17.88 -8.78 10.92
C LEU A 118 -16.52 -9.49 10.78
N LEU A 119 -15.78 -9.15 9.73
CA LEU A 119 -14.38 -9.55 9.58
C LEU A 119 -13.56 -8.27 9.46
N VAL A 120 -12.61 -8.07 10.37
CA VAL A 120 -11.80 -6.85 10.46
C VAL A 120 -10.32 -7.14 10.32
N SER A 121 -9.52 -6.10 10.06
CA SER A 121 -8.07 -6.21 10.12
C SER A 121 -7.55 -6.37 11.56
N GLU A 122 -6.41 -7.06 11.71
CA GLU A 122 -5.71 -7.18 13.00
C GLU A 122 -5.34 -5.80 13.56
N VAL A 123 -5.01 -4.85 12.68
CA VAL A 123 -4.73 -3.46 13.04
C VAL A 123 -5.91 -2.83 13.76
N SER A 124 -7.12 -2.87 13.17
CA SER A 124 -8.33 -2.34 13.80
C SER A 124 -8.68 -3.04 15.10
N ALA A 125 -8.55 -4.36 15.14
CA ALA A 125 -8.85 -5.17 16.31
C ALA A 125 -7.92 -4.85 17.48
N HIS A 126 -6.61 -4.95 17.29
CA HIS A 126 -5.62 -4.62 18.32
C HIS A 126 -5.75 -3.18 18.82
N ALA A 127 -5.97 -2.24 17.91
CA ALA A 127 -6.12 -0.84 18.25
C ALA A 127 -7.40 -0.60 19.08
N ARG A 128 -8.54 -1.25 18.76
CA ARG A 128 -9.77 -1.17 19.56
C ARG A 128 -9.62 -1.82 20.93
N GLY A 129 -8.98 -2.99 20.99
CA GLY A 129 -8.68 -3.70 22.24
C GLY A 129 -7.83 -2.84 23.16
N MET A 130 -6.78 -2.22 22.61
CA MET A 130 -5.91 -1.30 23.35
C MET A 130 -6.67 -0.09 23.90
N GLN A 131 -7.52 0.56 23.09
CA GLN A 131 -8.32 1.69 23.58
C GLN A 131 -9.21 1.33 24.77
N TYR A 132 -9.82 0.13 24.75
CA TYR A 132 -10.65 -0.34 25.85
C TYR A 132 -9.80 -0.62 27.10
N ALA A 133 -8.59 -1.12 26.87
CA ALA A 133 -7.65 -1.51 27.90
C ALA A 133 -6.91 -0.32 28.55
N SER A 134 -6.65 0.74 27.80
CA SER A 134 -6.03 1.97 28.30
C SER A 134 -7.03 2.78 29.13
N ASN A 135 -7.03 2.57 30.44
CA ASN A 135 -7.60 3.53 31.40
C ASN A 135 -6.66 4.75 31.63
N THR A 136 -5.52 4.82 30.92
CA THR A 136 -4.50 5.84 31.07
C THR A 136 -4.37 6.68 29.78
N ASP A 137 -4.39 8.00 29.91
CA ASP A 137 -4.34 8.97 28.80
C ASP A 137 -2.99 9.00 28.04
N ASN A 138 -2.07 8.04 28.25
CA ASN A 138 -0.67 8.14 27.83
C ASN A 138 -0.13 6.97 26.98
N ILE A 139 -1.00 6.02 26.58
CA ILE A 139 -0.64 4.95 25.62
C ILE A 139 -1.27 5.27 24.27
N GLU A 140 -0.50 5.89 23.38
CA GLU A 140 -0.91 6.19 22.00
C GLU A 140 -0.11 5.40 20.95
N ALA A 141 0.68 4.41 21.35
CA ALA A 141 1.43 3.57 20.42
C ALA A 141 1.40 2.09 20.79
N ILE A 142 1.33 1.23 19.78
CA ILE A 142 1.35 -0.22 19.88
C ILE A 142 2.48 -0.75 19.00
N ILE A 143 3.26 -1.68 19.54
CA ILE A 143 4.10 -2.60 18.78
C ILE A 143 3.48 -3.99 18.97
N ASP A 144 2.96 -4.60 17.92
CA ASP A 144 2.45 -5.98 17.92
C ASP A 144 3.44 -6.86 17.17
N VAL A 145 3.92 -7.95 17.78
CA VAL A 145 4.84 -8.88 17.11
C VAL A 145 4.27 -10.29 17.19
N GLY A 146 3.66 -10.68 16.07
CA GLY A 146 3.07 -12.00 15.85
C GLY A 146 4.08 -13.02 15.33
N GLY A 147 3.57 -14.16 14.87
CA GLY A 147 4.40 -15.24 14.32
C GLY A 147 4.99 -14.94 12.94
N GLN A 148 4.26 -14.20 12.09
CA GLN A 148 4.62 -13.96 10.69
C GLN A 148 4.92 -12.51 10.34
N ASP A 149 4.43 -11.55 11.12
CA ASP A 149 4.68 -10.14 10.93
C ASP A 149 4.85 -9.39 12.26
N SER A 150 5.37 -8.16 12.15
CA SER A 150 5.42 -7.17 13.21
C SER A 150 4.66 -5.94 12.74
N LYS A 151 3.93 -5.29 13.63
CA LYS A 151 3.10 -4.12 13.34
C LYS A 151 3.43 -3.02 14.33
N VAL A 152 3.41 -1.78 13.85
CA VAL A 152 3.47 -0.58 14.68
C VAL A 152 2.25 0.26 14.36
N MET A 153 1.58 0.75 15.40
CA MET A 153 0.37 1.56 15.27
C MET A 153 0.50 2.74 16.23
N ARG A 154 0.34 3.96 15.74
CA ARG A 154 0.09 5.16 16.55
C ARG A 154 -1.40 5.44 16.54
N LEU A 155 -2.02 5.38 17.71
CA LEU A 155 -3.44 5.56 17.99
C LEU A 155 -3.89 7.02 17.77
N SER A 156 -3.72 7.50 16.56
CA SER A 156 -4.08 8.83 16.08
C SER A 156 -5.37 8.77 15.26
N SER A 157 -5.86 9.93 14.81
CA SER A 157 -7.02 10.04 13.93
C SER A 157 -6.66 10.93 12.75
N PRO A 158 -6.26 10.39 11.58
CA PRO A 158 -6.24 8.98 11.17
C PRO A 158 -5.27 8.08 11.97
N LEU A 159 -5.53 6.77 12.06
CA LEU A 159 -4.59 5.79 12.63
C LEU A 159 -3.36 5.73 11.72
N ASP A 160 -2.19 5.99 12.28
CA ASP A 160 -0.91 5.87 11.57
C ASP A 160 -0.31 4.51 11.90
N PHE A 161 -0.14 3.64 10.90
CA PHE A 161 0.34 2.29 11.12
C PHE A 161 1.30 1.83 10.02
N ASN A 162 2.18 0.91 10.40
CA ASN A 162 2.97 0.15 9.44
C ASN A 162 3.10 -1.30 9.89
N MET A 163 3.41 -2.16 8.93
CA MET A 163 3.60 -3.59 9.15
C MET A 163 4.85 -4.03 8.40
N SER A 164 5.67 -4.86 9.04
CA SER A 164 6.87 -5.42 8.43
C SER A 164 6.51 -6.34 7.26
N GLY A 165 7.45 -6.51 6.33
CA GLY A 165 7.37 -7.63 5.39
C GLY A 165 7.53 -8.99 6.09
N LEU A 166 7.47 -10.08 5.32
CA LEU A 166 7.61 -11.48 5.78
C LEU A 166 8.99 -11.84 6.38
N CYS A 167 9.86 -10.86 6.70
CA CYS A 167 11.18 -11.14 7.24
C CYS A 167 11.06 -11.78 8.62
N SER A 168 11.42 -13.06 8.71
CA SER A 168 11.30 -13.87 9.92
C SER A 168 12.09 -13.31 11.11
N ALA A 169 13.19 -12.58 10.87
CA ALA A 169 14.08 -12.11 11.94
C ALA A 169 13.42 -11.14 12.93
N GLY A 170 12.34 -10.45 12.53
CA GLY A 170 11.56 -9.56 13.40
C GLY A 170 10.38 -10.22 14.10
N THR A 171 10.07 -11.49 13.81
CA THR A 171 8.79 -12.12 14.16
C THR A 171 8.97 -13.36 15.04
N GLY A 172 7.91 -13.87 15.64
CA GLY A 172 7.95 -15.04 16.53
C GLY A 172 8.55 -16.30 15.90
N THR A 173 8.43 -16.46 14.57
CA THR A 173 9.05 -17.59 13.84
C THR A 173 10.57 -17.65 14.04
N TYR A 174 11.24 -16.51 14.24
CA TYR A 174 12.67 -16.50 14.56
C TYR A 174 12.98 -17.23 15.87
N LEU A 175 12.23 -16.95 16.93
CA LEU A 175 12.42 -17.61 18.22
C LEU A 175 12.04 -19.09 18.14
N ASP A 176 10.96 -19.44 17.45
CA ASP A 176 10.58 -20.84 17.20
C ASP A 176 11.71 -21.63 16.52
N GLU A 177 12.34 -21.06 15.50
CA GLU A 177 13.39 -21.74 14.76
C GLU A 177 14.68 -21.89 15.56
N ILE A 178 15.06 -20.86 16.32
CA ILE A 178 16.30 -20.86 17.10
C ILE A 178 16.15 -21.67 18.40
N SER A 179 14.98 -21.64 19.03
CA SER A 179 14.68 -22.44 20.22
C SER A 179 14.77 -23.94 19.94
N ARG A 180 14.35 -24.40 18.76
CA ARG A 180 14.54 -25.79 18.27
C ARG A 180 16.02 -26.16 18.08
N VAL A 181 16.84 -25.23 17.59
CA VAL A 181 18.28 -25.45 17.43
C VAL A 181 18.97 -25.56 18.80
N GLU A 182 18.55 -24.75 19.78
CA GLU A 182 19.04 -24.81 21.16
C GLU A 182 18.41 -25.95 21.99
N LYS A 183 17.29 -26.52 21.54
CA LYS A 183 16.46 -27.49 22.29
C LYS A 183 15.98 -26.96 23.65
N ILE A 184 15.61 -25.68 23.68
CA ILE A 184 15.08 -25.00 24.87
C ILE A 184 13.72 -24.42 24.50
N SER A 185 12.72 -24.51 25.37
CA SER A 185 11.41 -23.91 25.10
C SER A 185 11.51 -22.38 25.00
N VAL A 186 10.68 -21.75 24.16
CA VAL A 186 10.69 -20.30 23.95
C VAL A 186 10.51 -19.51 25.25
N SER A 187 9.70 -20.01 26.20
CA SER A 187 9.54 -19.41 27.52
C SER A 187 10.85 -19.40 28.30
N LYS A 188 11.53 -20.55 28.37
CA LYS A 188 12.79 -20.67 29.12
C LYS A 188 13.91 -19.86 28.47
N PHE A 189 13.88 -19.77 27.14
CA PHE A 189 14.76 -18.93 26.33
C PHE A 189 14.67 -17.46 26.75
N GLY A 190 13.45 -16.92 26.88
CA GLY A 190 13.25 -15.54 27.30
C GLY A 190 13.75 -15.24 28.72
N GLU A 191 13.55 -16.16 29.66
CA GLU A 191 14.01 -16.01 31.05
C GLU A 191 15.54 -15.90 31.16
N ILE A 192 16.25 -16.81 30.47
CA ILE A 192 17.72 -16.85 30.46
C ILE A 192 18.26 -15.56 29.84
N GLY A 193 17.72 -15.16 28.69
CA GLY A 193 18.13 -13.94 28.00
C GLY A 193 17.94 -12.69 28.85
N ALA A 194 16.78 -12.56 29.51
CA ALA A 194 16.48 -11.42 30.38
C ALA A 194 17.46 -11.28 31.54
N LYS A 195 17.81 -12.37 32.22
CA LYS A 195 18.76 -12.33 33.35
C LYS A 195 20.13 -11.81 32.91
N TYR A 196 20.62 -12.29 31.78
CA TYR A 196 21.93 -11.88 31.25
C TYR A 196 21.89 -10.42 30.77
N ILE A 197 20.88 -10.04 29.98
CA ILE A 197 20.69 -8.67 29.49
C ILE A 197 20.60 -7.68 30.66
N LYS A 198 19.85 -8.02 31.72
CA LYS A 198 19.72 -7.19 32.92
C LYS A 198 21.08 -6.94 33.57
N ARG A 199 21.79 -8.02 33.91
CA ARG A 199 23.13 -7.94 34.54
C ARG A 199 24.10 -7.13 33.69
N TYR A 200 24.02 -7.29 32.37
CA TYR A 200 24.86 -6.57 31.44
C TYR A 200 24.53 -5.07 31.43
N ILE A 201 23.25 -4.69 31.30
CA ILE A 201 22.80 -3.29 31.35
C ILE A 201 23.22 -2.63 32.66
N GLU A 202 23.06 -3.31 33.80
CA GLU A 202 23.46 -2.82 35.13
C GLU A 202 24.99 -2.63 35.26
N SER A 203 25.78 -3.37 34.48
CA SER A 203 27.25 -3.30 34.48
C SER A 203 27.84 -2.23 33.53
N LEU A 204 27.02 -1.64 32.66
CA LEU A 204 27.49 -0.64 31.69
C LEU A 204 27.76 0.70 32.39
N SER A 205 28.98 1.21 32.27
CA SER A 205 29.23 2.66 32.39
C SER A 205 28.59 3.38 31.20
N SER A 206 28.21 4.65 31.39
CA SER A 206 27.35 5.44 30.47
C SER A 206 27.79 5.47 29.00
N ASP A 207 29.06 5.19 28.70
CA ASP A 207 29.66 5.29 27.36
C ASP A 207 30.21 3.96 26.78
N ALA A 208 29.99 2.81 27.42
CA ALA A 208 30.51 1.54 26.92
C ALA A 208 29.68 0.96 25.74
N PRO A 209 30.31 0.48 24.64
CA PRO A 209 29.61 -0.17 23.55
C PRO A 209 29.06 -1.53 23.98
N LEU A 210 27.86 -1.87 23.50
CA LEU A 210 27.19 -3.13 23.80
C LEU A 210 27.92 -4.32 23.13
N ASN A 211 28.56 -5.15 23.93
CA ASN A 211 29.25 -6.38 23.50
C ASN A 211 28.32 -7.62 23.55
N ILE A 212 27.03 -7.43 23.23
CA ILE A 212 26.04 -8.51 23.14
C ILE A 212 25.56 -8.75 21.69
N ASP A 213 26.06 -7.94 20.74
CA ASP A 213 25.70 -7.98 19.32
C ASP A 213 26.43 -9.10 18.56
N HIS A 214 26.24 -10.34 19.02
CA HIS A 214 26.95 -11.49 18.45
C HIS A 214 26.27 -12.08 17.21
N PHE A 215 25.02 -11.72 16.91
CA PHE A 215 24.28 -12.31 15.80
C PHE A 215 23.69 -11.24 14.89
N SER A 216 23.65 -11.54 13.59
CA SER A 216 22.95 -10.69 12.62
C SER A 216 21.47 -10.59 12.96
N SER A 217 20.93 -9.37 12.95
CA SER A 217 19.51 -9.05 13.10
C SER A 217 18.76 -9.08 11.76
N VAL A 218 19.46 -9.27 10.64
CA VAL A 218 18.90 -9.08 9.29
C VAL A 218 18.03 -10.25 8.84
N CYS A 219 18.43 -11.49 9.13
CA CYS A 219 17.73 -12.69 8.65
C CYS A 219 18.05 -13.92 9.52
N THR A 220 17.05 -14.76 9.77
CA THR A 220 17.19 -15.99 10.56
C THR A 220 18.24 -16.95 9.98
N VAL A 221 18.42 -16.99 8.65
CA VAL A 221 19.44 -17.82 7.99
C VAL A 221 20.85 -17.40 8.41
N PHE A 222 21.12 -16.09 8.43
CA PHE A 222 22.42 -15.59 8.88
C PHE A 222 22.62 -15.82 10.37
N THR A 223 21.59 -15.63 11.19
CA THR A 223 21.65 -15.96 12.62
C THR A 223 21.99 -17.43 12.82
N LYS A 224 21.32 -18.37 12.14
CA LYS A 224 21.60 -19.82 12.23
C LYS A 224 23.04 -20.16 11.83
N THR A 225 23.53 -19.58 10.74
CA THR A 225 24.92 -19.79 10.29
C THR A 225 25.94 -19.24 11.30
N SER A 226 25.73 -18.04 11.83
CA SER A 226 26.58 -17.45 12.87
C SER A 226 26.48 -18.20 14.19
N TYR A 227 25.31 -18.73 14.51
CA TYR A 227 25.03 -19.51 15.71
C TYR A 227 25.92 -20.76 15.78
N VAL A 228 25.98 -21.56 14.70
CA VAL A 228 26.82 -22.77 14.65
C VAL A 228 28.28 -22.43 14.93
N LYS A 229 28.80 -21.33 14.37
CA LYS A 229 30.18 -20.90 14.57
C LYS A 229 30.47 -20.43 16.00
N LYS A 230 29.50 -19.80 16.65
CA LYS A 230 29.67 -19.20 17.99
C LYS A 230 29.28 -20.15 19.13
N LYS A 231 28.68 -21.30 18.84
CA LYS A 231 28.22 -22.25 19.85
C LYS A 231 29.31 -22.77 20.77
N SER A 232 30.52 -22.98 20.24
CA SER A 232 31.70 -23.41 21.02
C SER A 232 32.43 -22.28 21.74
N ILE A 233 32.11 -21.02 21.42
CA ILE A 233 32.82 -19.83 21.93
C ILE A 233 32.01 -19.16 23.05
N LEU A 234 30.70 -19.04 22.87
CA LEU A 234 29.80 -18.36 23.79
C LEU A 234 29.12 -19.36 24.72
N THR A 235 28.92 -18.97 25.97
CA THR A 235 28.07 -19.70 26.93
C THR A 235 26.61 -19.71 26.47
N LEU A 236 25.81 -20.60 27.05
CA LEU A 236 24.38 -20.67 26.73
C LEU A 236 23.68 -19.33 27.03
N GLU A 237 23.97 -18.72 28.19
CA GLU A 237 23.35 -17.45 28.60
C GLU A 237 23.69 -16.33 27.62
N GLU A 238 24.95 -16.18 27.22
CA GLU A 238 25.40 -15.19 26.23
C GLU A 238 24.73 -15.37 24.88
N ARG A 239 24.63 -16.62 24.39
CA ARG A 239 23.98 -16.89 23.09
C ARG A 239 22.52 -16.50 23.12
N VAL A 240 21.79 -16.97 24.13
CA VAL A 240 20.36 -16.72 24.28
C VAL A 240 20.08 -15.22 24.38
N ALA A 241 20.91 -14.51 25.16
CA ALA A 241 20.82 -13.07 25.32
C ALA A 241 21.10 -12.32 24.01
N ALA A 242 22.13 -12.71 23.26
CA ALA A 242 22.45 -12.13 21.95
C ALA A 242 21.37 -12.40 20.88
N ILE A 243 20.69 -13.54 20.93
CA ILE A 243 19.56 -13.86 20.05
C ILE A 243 18.35 -12.98 20.37
N CYS A 244 18.02 -12.82 21.65
CA CYS A 244 16.96 -11.90 22.09
C CYS A 244 17.28 -10.46 21.66
N TRP A 245 18.54 -10.04 21.82
CA TRP A 245 19.02 -8.73 21.39
C TRP A 245 18.91 -8.53 19.88
N ALA A 246 19.32 -9.51 19.07
CA ALA A 246 19.24 -9.43 17.61
C ALA A 246 17.79 -9.28 17.12
N GLN A 247 16.84 -10.01 17.71
CA GLN A 247 15.42 -9.85 17.38
C GLN A 247 14.89 -8.48 17.80
N ALA A 248 15.19 -8.04 19.03
CA ALA A 248 14.77 -6.72 19.52
C ALA A 248 15.30 -5.59 18.64
N ARG A 249 16.55 -5.68 18.18
CA ARG A 249 17.14 -4.73 17.23
C ARG A 249 16.43 -4.72 15.88
N GLN A 250 16.02 -5.88 15.38
CA GLN A 250 15.27 -5.96 14.13
C GLN A 250 13.87 -5.34 14.27
N ILE A 251 13.18 -5.58 15.39
CA ILE A 251 11.91 -4.93 15.72
C ILE A 251 12.10 -3.42 15.84
N TYR A 252 13.12 -2.97 16.59
CA TYR A 252 13.44 -1.55 16.72
C TYR A 252 13.65 -0.89 15.36
N ASN A 253 14.47 -1.48 14.48
CA ASN A 253 14.75 -0.94 13.16
C ASN A 253 13.51 -0.87 12.26
N SER A 254 12.55 -1.80 12.42
CA SER A 254 11.32 -1.80 11.61
C SER A 254 10.29 -0.77 12.08
N VAL A 255 10.31 -0.38 13.37
CA VAL A 255 9.29 0.50 13.96
C VAL A 255 9.79 1.92 14.26
N ILE A 256 11.10 2.15 14.42
CA ILE A 256 11.64 3.42 14.94
C ILE A 256 11.24 4.64 14.08
N ASN A 257 11.19 4.49 12.75
CA ASN A 257 10.81 5.59 11.87
C ASN A 257 9.35 6.05 12.10
N HIS A 258 8.45 5.13 12.47
CA HIS A 258 7.05 5.44 12.76
C HIS A 258 6.88 6.04 14.15
N LEU A 259 7.82 5.75 15.05
CA LEU A 259 7.78 6.23 16.43
C LEU A 259 8.67 7.44 16.67
N ARG A 260 9.44 7.92 15.68
CA ARG A 260 10.50 8.95 15.82
C ARG A 260 10.05 10.19 16.59
N ASP A 261 8.82 10.63 16.38
CA ASP A 261 8.24 11.85 16.97
C ASP A 261 7.25 11.58 18.11
N TYR A 262 7.27 10.37 18.68
CA TYR A 262 6.39 9.96 19.79
C TYR A 262 7.17 9.68 21.08
N ASP A 263 6.93 10.41 22.16
CA ASP A 263 7.62 10.29 23.44
C ASP A 263 6.80 9.63 24.57
N GLY A 264 5.56 9.22 24.29
CA GLY A 264 4.68 8.55 25.25
C GLY A 264 4.95 7.06 25.46
N GLN A 265 4.06 6.40 26.22
CA GLN A 265 4.19 4.97 26.52
C GLN A 265 3.82 4.11 25.31
N ILE A 266 4.53 2.99 25.13
CA ILE A 266 4.26 2.04 24.05
C ILE A 266 3.74 0.74 24.63
N SER A 267 2.62 0.25 24.10
CA SER A 267 2.11 -1.08 24.36
C SER A 267 2.84 -2.11 23.49
N PHE A 268 3.53 -3.09 24.09
CA PHE A 268 4.10 -4.23 23.36
C PHE A 268 3.19 -5.47 23.47
N GLN A 269 2.69 -5.93 22.33
CA GLN A 269 1.68 -6.98 22.16
C GLN A 269 2.18 -8.13 21.27
N GLY A 270 1.38 -9.18 21.14
CA GLY A 270 1.67 -10.35 20.33
C GLY A 270 2.54 -11.39 21.05
N GLY A 271 2.72 -12.57 20.45
CA GLY A 271 3.38 -13.71 21.09
C GLY A 271 4.83 -13.44 21.54
N VAL A 272 5.56 -12.55 20.86
CA VAL A 272 6.94 -12.21 21.23
C VAL A 272 7.00 -11.34 22.49
N SER A 273 5.92 -10.65 22.86
CA SER A 273 5.87 -9.86 24.10
C SER A 273 6.07 -10.71 25.38
N PHE A 274 5.86 -12.03 25.30
CA PHE A 274 6.13 -12.98 26.39
C PHE A 274 7.61 -13.30 26.58
N ASN A 275 8.44 -13.01 25.59
CA ASN A 275 9.87 -13.21 25.72
C ASN A 275 10.47 -12.05 26.52
N SER A 276 10.70 -12.28 27.82
CA SER A 276 11.25 -11.27 28.74
C SER A 276 12.61 -10.72 28.28
N GLY A 277 13.43 -11.52 27.60
CA GLY A 277 14.72 -11.09 27.07
C GLY A 277 14.56 -10.08 25.93
N VAL A 278 13.66 -10.38 24.98
CA VAL A 278 13.36 -9.48 23.85
C VAL A 278 12.70 -8.19 24.35
N LYS A 279 11.75 -8.29 25.28
CA LYS A 279 11.11 -7.12 25.92
C LYS A 279 12.16 -6.19 26.53
N MET A 280 13.08 -6.74 27.32
CA MET A 280 14.11 -5.95 27.99
C MET A 280 15.09 -5.31 27.02
N ALA A 281 15.53 -6.04 25.99
CA ALA A 281 16.39 -5.49 24.95
C ALA A 281 15.70 -4.38 24.15
N LEU A 282 14.43 -4.57 23.78
CA LEU A 282 13.67 -3.59 23.01
C LEU A 282 13.43 -2.30 23.82
N ASP A 283 13.08 -2.43 25.11
CA ASP A 283 12.90 -1.28 26.02
C ASP A 283 14.18 -0.45 26.13
N TYR A 284 15.33 -1.12 26.29
CA TYR A 284 16.64 -0.45 26.31
C TYR A 284 16.95 0.26 24.99
N LEU A 285 16.75 -0.40 23.85
CA LEU A 285 17.05 0.17 22.52
C LEU A 285 16.21 1.42 22.24
N LEU A 286 14.92 1.41 22.60
CA LEU A 286 14.03 2.55 22.44
C LEU A 286 14.44 3.75 23.30
N LYS A 287 14.90 3.51 24.53
CA LYS A 287 15.41 4.58 25.43
C LYS A 287 16.73 5.16 24.92
N LYS A 288 17.71 4.30 24.61
CA LYS A 288 19.06 4.72 24.19
C LYS A 288 19.07 5.41 22.84
N GLY A 289 18.34 4.88 21.86
CA GLY A 289 18.31 5.43 20.49
C GLY A 289 17.74 6.84 20.40
N ARG A 290 17.15 7.36 21.48
CA ARG A 290 16.43 8.63 21.53
C ARG A 290 16.97 9.59 22.59
N SER A 291 18.09 9.23 23.23
CA SER A 291 18.71 10.00 24.33
C SER A 291 17.72 10.34 25.45
N LEU A 292 16.78 9.44 25.74
CA LEU A 292 15.77 9.65 26.79
C LEU A 292 16.28 9.14 28.15
N PRO A 293 15.90 9.79 29.26
CA PRO A 293 16.10 9.24 30.60
C PRO A 293 15.53 7.82 30.71
N HIS A 294 16.19 6.93 31.47
CA HIS A 294 15.80 5.51 31.58
C HIS A 294 14.38 5.28 32.12
N ASP A 295 13.78 6.31 32.73
CA ASP A 295 12.44 6.38 33.31
C ASP A 295 11.41 7.12 32.44
N ALA A 296 11.82 7.86 31.40
CA ALA A 296 10.94 8.73 30.62
C ALA A 296 10.04 8.00 29.60
N MET A 297 10.43 6.82 29.12
CA MET A 297 9.69 6.06 28.09
C MET A 297 9.76 4.58 28.43
N THR A 298 8.63 3.93 28.72
CA THR A 298 8.61 2.51 29.11
C THR A 298 7.76 1.70 28.14
N ILE A 299 8.29 0.56 27.66
CA ILE A 299 7.45 -0.46 27.05
C ILE A 299 6.55 -1.04 28.14
N LEU A 300 5.26 -0.73 28.06
CA LEU A 300 4.25 -1.36 28.88
C LEU A 300 3.78 -2.63 28.18
N ILE A 301 3.75 -3.73 28.93
CA ILE A 301 2.71 -4.72 28.68
C ILE A 301 1.47 -4.11 29.33
N VAL A 302 0.42 -3.92 28.54
CA VAL A 302 -0.82 -3.28 28.97
C VAL A 302 -1.21 -3.77 30.37
N PRO A 303 -1.50 -2.86 31.32
CA PRO A 303 -1.79 -3.21 32.70
C PRO A 303 -2.91 -4.26 32.81
N GLU A 304 -2.81 -5.13 33.83
CA GLU A 304 -3.73 -6.23 34.06
C GLU A 304 -5.17 -5.72 34.26
N ILE A 305 -6.00 -5.77 33.21
CA ILE A 305 -7.43 -5.42 33.32
C ILE A 305 -8.23 -6.59 33.91
N LYS A 306 -7.86 -7.83 33.51
CA LYS A 306 -8.33 -9.13 34.04
C LYS A 306 -7.32 -10.23 33.64
N THR A 307 -7.35 -11.38 34.34
CA THR A 307 -6.61 -12.60 33.97
C THR A 307 -7.54 -13.67 33.38
N TYR A 308 -7.09 -14.41 32.37
CA TYR A 308 -7.71 -15.63 31.86
C TYR A 308 -6.81 -16.85 32.12
N CYS A 309 -7.34 -18.07 31.98
CA CYS A 309 -6.53 -19.29 32.08
C CYS A 309 -6.12 -19.78 30.68
N ASP A 310 -4.83 -20.02 30.45
CA ASP A 310 -4.36 -20.69 29.23
C ASP A 310 -4.71 -22.20 29.23
N ASP A 311 -4.43 -22.89 28.11
CA ASP A 311 -4.66 -24.34 27.94
C ASP A 311 -3.99 -25.22 29.03
N ASN A 312 -3.05 -24.67 29.80
CA ASN A 312 -2.37 -25.34 30.91
C ASN A 312 -2.84 -24.86 32.30
N GLY A 313 -3.90 -24.05 32.36
CA GLY A 313 -4.48 -23.53 33.60
C GLY A 313 -3.74 -22.34 34.21
N HIS A 314 -2.76 -21.74 33.53
CA HIS A 314 -2.04 -20.58 34.07
C HIS A 314 -2.85 -19.30 33.88
N LYS A 315 -2.94 -18.47 34.93
CA LYS A 315 -3.48 -17.12 34.83
C LYS A 315 -2.57 -16.23 33.97
N LYS A 316 -3.10 -15.68 32.90
CA LYS A 316 -2.45 -14.79 31.95
C LYS A 316 -3.29 -13.51 31.80
N PRO A 317 -2.71 -12.31 31.70
CA PRO A 317 -3.51 -11.11 31.51
C PRO A 317 -4.17 -11.08 30.13
N VAL A 318 -5.40 -10.56 30.06
CA VAL A 318 -6.18 -10.44 28.81
C VAL A 318 -5.44 -9.62 27.75
N SER A 319 -4.47 -8.78 28.13
CA SER A 319 -3.51 -8.09 27.24
C SER A 319 -2.82 -8.99 26.21
N HIS A 320 -2.91 -10.31 26.41
CA HIS A 320 -2.39 -11.32 25.49
C HIS A 320 -3.32 -11.63 24.30
N LEU A 321 -4.59 -11.25 24.38
CA LEU A 321 -5.64 -11.55 23.41
C LEU A 321 -6.24 -10.25 22.82
N MET A 322 -5.42 -9.22 22.62
CA MET A 322 -5.91 -7.88 22.21
C MET A 322 -6.65 -7.88 20.88
N GLY A 323 -6.21 -8.68 19.90
CA GLY A 323 -6.95 -8.86 18.65
C GLY A 323 -8.34 -9.44 18.88
N ALA A 324 -8.44 -10.56 19.62
CA ALA A 324 -9.73 -11.17 19.93
C ALA A 324 -10.63 -10.28 20.81
N LEU A 325 -10.10 -9.62 21.83
CA LEU A 325 -10.87 -8.66 22.66
C LEU A 325 -11.39 -7.50 21.81
N GLY A 326 -10.52 -6.91 21.00
CA GLY A 326 -10.90 -5.84 20.09
C GLY A 326 -11.98 -6.26 19.10
N ALA A 327 -11.87 -7.47 18.53
CA ALA A 327 -12.90 -8.04 17.68
C ALA A 327 -14.24 -8.19 18.44
N ALA A 328 -14.24 -8.74 19.66
CA ALA A 328 -15.46 -8.87 20.46
C ALA A 328 -16.15 -7.52 20.71
N LEU A 329 -15.37 -6.48 21.03
CA LEU A 329 -15.85 -5.10 21.22
C LEU A 329 -16.43 -4.52 19.91
N LEU A 330 -15.79 -4.78 18.77
CA LEU A 330 -16.29 -4.37 17.46
C LEU A 330 -17.59 -5.09 17.08
N ALA A 331 -17.72 -6.38 17.41
CA ALA A 331 -18.97 -7.13 17.20
C ALA A 331 -20.12 -6.47 17.98
N LYS A 332 -19.89 -6.15 19.25
CA LYS A 332 -20.87 -5.46 20.11
C LYS A 332 -21.31 -4.12 19.53
N GLU A 333 -20.37 -3.30 19.07
CA GLU A 333 -20.68 -2.00 18.48
C GLU A 333 -21.38 -2.15 17.13
N TYR A 334 -20.95 -3.09 16.30
CA TYR A 334 -21.55 -3.38 15.01
C TYR A 334 -23.01 -3.79 15.14
N ILE A 335 -23.34 -4.75 16.03
CA ILE A 335 -24.72 -5.21 16.24
C ILE A 335 -25.64 -4.09 16.74
N LYS A 336 -25.12 -3.15 17.54
CA LYS A 336 -25.89 -1.96 17.96
C LYS A 336 -26.24 -1.06 16.76
N LEU A 337 -25.36 -0.95 15.78
CA LEU A 337 -25.55 -0.11 14.58
C LEU A 337 -26.29 -0.82 13.44
N SER A 338 -26.14 -2.14 13.31
CA SER A 338 -26.57 -2.93 12.15
C SER A 338 -28.04 -3.38 12.20
N ARG A 339 -28.81 -3.00 13.24
CA ARG A 339 -30.28 -3.14 13.27
C ARG A 339 -30.93 -2.31 12.14
N GLY A 340 -30.91 -2.84 10.92
CA GLY A 340 -31.65 -2.30 9.77
C GLY A 340 -30.98 -2.32 8.38
N GLN A 341 -29.75 -2.82 8.20
CA GLN A 341 -29.12 -2.79 6.85
C GLN A 341 -28.52 -4.12 6.42
N LYS A 342 -29.20 -4.80 5.49
CA LYS A 342 -28.59 -5.85 4.65
C LYS A 342 -27.82 -5.18 3.51
N THR A 343 -26.49 -5.28 3.51
CA THR A 343 -25.67 -4.93 2.35
C THR A 343 -25.47 -6.18 1.50
N ASP A 344 -26.35 -6.36 0.53
CA ASP A 344 -26.16 -7.36 -0.51
C ASP A 344 -25.55 -6.66 -1.74
N THR A 345 -24.27 -6.94 -2.02
CA THR A 345 -23.56 -6.36 -3.17
C THR A 345 -22.75 -7.41 -3.88
N THR A 346 -23.26 -7.85 -5.04
CA THR A 346 -22.43 -8.41 -6.09
C THR A 346 -22.31 -7.38 -7.21
N HIS A 347 -21.09 -6.93 -7.46
CA HIS A 347 -20.75 -6.01 -8.54
C HIS A 347 -19.78 -6.67 -9.50
N HIS A 348 -20.20 -6.75 -10.76
CA HIS A 348 -19.35 -7.10 -11.88
C HIS A 348 -19.31 -5.90 -12.82
N PRO A 349 -18.15 -5.25 -12.99
CA PRO A 349 -18.04 -4.12 -13.89
C PRO A 349 -18.33 -4.57 -15.33
N VAL A 350 -19.28 -3.91 -15.98
CA VAL A 350 -19.55 -4.14 -17.41
C VAL A 350 -18.39 -3.56 -18.23
N PRO A 351 -17.71 -4.38 -19.07
CA PRO A 351 -16.62 -3.91 -19.92
C PRO A 351 -17.03 -2.74 -20.81
N LEU A 352 -16.13 -1.77 -21.00
CA LEU A 352 -16.36 -0.61 -21.86
C LEU A 352 -15.89 -0.89 -23.31
N LYS A 353 -16.63 -0.41 -24.31
CA LYS A 353 -16.27 -0.47 -25.74
C LYS A 353 -14.98 0.31 -26.00
N SER A 354 -14.82 1.46 -25.36
CA SER A 354 -13.59 2.26 -25.37
C SER A 354 -12.35 1.47 -24.89
N SER A 355 -12.52 0.53 -23.95
CA SER A 355 -11.42 -0.36 -23.51
C SER A 355 -10.95 -1.31 -24.62
N ILE A 356 -11.85 -1.75 -25.50
CA ILE A 356 -11.51 -2.56 -26.68
C ILE A 356 -10.76 -1.71 -27.70
N LYS A 357 -11.27 -0.50 -28.02
CA LYS A 357 -10.61 0.44 -28.95
C LYS A 357 -9.18 0.79 -28.49
N ARG A 358 -8.98 1.04 -27.19
CA ARG A 358 -7.65 1.25 -26.59
C ARG A 358 -6.71 0.06 -26.86
N LYS A 359 -7.17 -1.17 -26.56
CA LYS A 359 -6.38 -2.39 -26.78
C LYS A 359 -6.03 -2.56 -28.26
N ASN A 360 -6.95 -2.25 -29.16
CA ASN A 360 -6.73 -2.36 -30.60
C ASN A 360 -5.71 -1.34 -31.10
N LEU A 361 -5.72 -0.09 -30.61
CA LEU A 361 -4.69 0.90 -30.97
C LEU A 361 -3.30 0.45 -30.52
N LEU A 362 -3.17 -0.03 -29.28
CA LEU A 362 -1.89 -0.54 -28.76
C LEU A 362 -1.40 -1.75 -29.58
N LYS A 363 -2.29 -2.70 -29.89
CA LYS A 363 -1.97 -3.85 -30.75
C LYS A 363 -1.57 -3.41 -32.16
N LYS A 364 -2.24 -2.41 -32.74
CA LYS A 364 -1.91 -1.83 -34.05
C LYS A 364 -0.50 -1.23 -34.02
N GLN A 365 -0.17 -0.43 -33.01
CA GLN A 365 1.19 0.14 -32.87
C GLN A 365 2.26 -0.95 -32.78
N ILE A 366 2.04 -2.00 -31.98
CA ILE A 366 2.97 -3.14 -31.84
C ILE A 366 3.06 -3.97 -33.13
N ALA A 367 1.96 -4.16 -33.85
CA ALA A 367 1.96 -4.92 -35.09
C ALA A 367 2.70 -4.17 -36.20
N LEU A 368 2.41 -2.87 -36.36
CA LEU A 368 3.09 -2.01 -37.33
C LEU A 368 4.59 -1.94 -37.07
N SER A 369 5.00 -1.93 -35.80
CA SER A 369 6.41 -1.88 -35.46
C SER A 369 7.19 -3.15 -35.82
N LYS A 370 6.51 -4.26 -36.15
CA LYS A 370 7.14 -5.52 -36.55
C LYS A 370 7.31 -5.67 -38.07
N LEU A 371 6.79 -4.74 -38.86
CA LEU A 371 6.93 -4.77 -40.32
C LEU A 371 8.40 -4.55 -40.72
N GLN A 372 8.82 -5.19 -41.82
CA GLN A 372 10.18 -5.13 -42.37
C GLN A 372 10.17 -4.70 -43.84
N GLY A 373 11.34 -4.34 -44.37
CA GLY A 373 11.51 -3.90 -45.76
C GLY A 373 10.88 -2.54 -46.05
N GLU A 374 10.52 -2.30 -47.32
CA GLU A 374 9.96 -1.02 -47.80
C GLU A 374 8.63 -0.64 -47.15
N SER A 375 7.91 -1.61 -46.58
CA SER A 375 6.64 -1.40 -45.87
C SER A 375 6.81 -1.01 -44.40
N ARG A 376 8.05 -0.95 -43.88
CA ARG A 376 8.32 -0.63 -42.48
C ARG A 376 8.05 0.86 -42.22
N PRO A 377 7.15 1.21 -41.27
CA PRO A 377 6.92 2.60 -40.89
C PRO A 377 8.13 3.16 -40.12
N GLN A 378 8.30 4.48 -40.13
CA GLN A 378 9.26 5.13 -39.25
C GLN A 378 8.82 4.98 -37.79
N ILE A 379 9.75 4.59 -36.93
CA ILE A 379 9.52 4.27 -35.52
C ILE A 379 10.31 5.23 -34.64
N ALA A 380 9.61 5.83 -33.70
CA ALA A 380 10.17 6.75 -32.72
C ALA A 380 10.13 6.10 -31.34
N TRP A 381 11.28 5.74 -30.76
CA TRP A 381 11.32 5.40 -29.33
C TRP A 381 11.04 6.66 -28.53
N CYS A 382 10.01 6.62 -27.69
CA CYS A 382 9.55 7.78 -26.94
C CYS A 382 9.67 7.54 -25.44
N GLY A 383 10.14 8.59 -24.76
CA GLY A 383 10.05 8.71 -23.32
C GLY A 383 8.63 8.93 -22.81
N THR A 384 8.40 8.69 -21.51
CA THR A 384 7.06 8.78 -20.89
C THR A 384 6.39 10.15 -21.09
N LEU A 385 7.17 11.24 -21.00
CA LEU A 385 6.68 12.62 -21.07
C LEU A 385 6.98 13.30 -22.40
N PHE A 386 7.64 12.61 -23.34
CA PHE A 386 7.93 13.21 -24.63
C PHE A 386 6.62 13.40 -25.43
N PRO A 387 6.40 14.56 -26.06
CA PRO A 387 5.16 14.84 -26.77
C PRO A 387 5.07 14.06 -28.09
N SER A 388 4.16 13.08 -28.15
CA SER A 388 3.90 12.27 -29.35
C SER A 388 3.44 13.09 -30.57
N GLU A 389 2.97 14.33 -30.36
CA GLU A 389 2.64 15.28 -31.43
C GLU A 389 3.79 15.49 -32.41
N ILE A 390 5.03 15.50 -31.91
CA ILE A 390 6.22 15.66 -32.75
C ILE A 390 6.44 14.42 -33.63
N CYS A 391 6.17 13.21 -33.11
CA CYS A 391 6.24 11.99 -33.92
C CYS A 391 5.20 12.00 -35.04
N TYR A 392 3.96 12.38 -34.72
CA TYR A 392 2.87 12.44 -35.70
C TYR A 392 3.06 13.55 -36.75
N LEU A 393 3.79 14.61 -36.43
CA LEU A 393 4.15 15.65 -37.40
C LEU A 393 4.93 15.06 -38.59
N PHE A 394 5.78 14.07 -38.33
CA PHE A 394 6.61 13.38 -39.31
C PHE A 394 6.12 11.97 -39.67
N ASP A 395 4.85 11.64 -39.39
CA ASP A 395 4.26 10.33 -39.68
C ASP A 395 4.98 9.13 -39.02
N MET A 396 5.72 9.39 -37.94
CA MET A 396 6.39 8.36 -37.16
C MET A 396 5.41 7.70 -36.19
N ILE A 397 5.61 6.40 -35.95
CA ILE A 397 4.88 5.66 -34.92
C ILE A 397 5.60 5.83 -33.57
N PRO A 398 5.00 6.53 -32.59
CA PRO A 398 5.58 6.65 -31.25
C PRO A 398 5.47 5.33 -30.50
N VAL A 399 6.62 4.82 -30.07
CA VAL A 399 6.76 3.62 -29.24
C VAL A 399 7.23 4.04 -27.85
N ALA A 400 6.28 4.20 -26.93
CA ALA A 400 6.56 4.52 -25.53
C ALA A 400 7.11 3.28 -24.80
N LEU A 401 8.43 3.21 -24.61
CA LEU A 401 9.09 2.03 -24.04
C LEU A 401 8.60 1.66 -22.63
N PRO A 402 8.42 2.62 -21.69
CA PRO A 402 7.90 2.31 -20.35
C PRO A 402 6.48 1.72 -20.38
N VAL A 403 5.66 2.21 -21.31
CA VAL A 403 4.31 1.69 -21.53
C VAL A 403 4.37 0.26 -22.07
N LEU A 404 5.22 0.00 -23.07
CA LEU A 404 5.40 -1.35 -23.61
C LEU A 404 5.86 -2.35 -22.55
N ALA A 405 6.74 -1.95 -21.63
CA ALA A 405 7.16 -2.81 -20.53
C ALA A 405 6.02 -3.08 -19.53
N ALA A 406 5.15 -2.09 -19.29
CA ALA A 406 4.05 -2.22 -18.33
C ALA A 406 2.83 -3.01 -18.85
N VAL A 407 2.56 -2.93 -20.15
CA VAL A 407 1.39 -3.58 -20.80
C VAL A 407 1.63 -5.03 -21.22
N ASP A 408 2.76 -5.58 -20.83
CA ASP A 408 3.08 -6.94 -21.13
C ASP A 408 2.16 -7.97 -20.49
N HIS A 409 2.18 -9.17 -21.07
CA HIS A 409 1.54 -10.29 -20.41
C HIS A 409 2.13 -10.48 -19.01
N LYS A 410 1.27 -10.58 -17.99
CA LYS A 410 1.62 -10.68 -16.57
C LYS A 410 2.64 -11.76 -16.20
N ASN A 411 2.86 -12.74 -17.07
CA ASN A 411 3.81 -13.83 -16.88
C ASN A 411 5.14 -13.60 -17.62
N ALA A 412 5.24 -12.55 -18.44
CA ALA A 412 6.45 -12.18 -19.14
C ALA A 412 7.39 -11.33 -18.27
N HIS A 413 6.87 -10.58 -17.29
CA HIS A 413 7.69 -9.65 -16.51
C HIS A 413 8.85 -10.33 -15.78
N ASP A 414 8.64 -11.50 -15.16
CA ASP A 414 9.71 -12.24 -14.47
C ASP A 414 10.85 -12.62 -15.42
N ASN A 415 10.52 -13.00 -16.65
CA ASN A 415 11.49 -13.32 -17.69
C ASN A 415 12.23 -12.06 -18.15
N LEU A 416 11.53 -10.94 -18.33
CA LEU A 416 12.16 -9.67 -18.74
C LEU A 416 13.09 -9.15 -17.65
N LEU A 417 12.67 -9.17 -16.39
CA LEU A 417 13.51 -8.76 -15.27
C LEU A 417 14.72 -9.69 -15.13
N SER A 418 14.57 -10.99 -15.41
CA SER A 418 15.69 -11.93 -15.41
C SER A 418 16.66 -11.69 -16.55
N ALA A 419 16.17 -11.42 -17.77
CA ALA A 419 17.01 -11.04 -18.91
C ALA A 419 17.74 -9.71 -18.67
N ALA A 420 17.11 -8.73 -18.03
CA ALA A 420 17.80 -7.49 -17.65
C ALA A 420 18.95 -7.75 -16.67
N ARG A 421 18.77 -8.68 -15.73
CA ARG A 421 19.80 -9.04 -14.74
C ARG A 421 21.00 -9.75 -15.38
N THR A 422 20.81 -10.55 -16.43
CA THR A 422 21.93 -11.16 -17.17
C THR A 422 22.79 -10.12 -17.87
N GLU A 423 22.20 -8.96 -18.20
CA GLU A 423 22.89 -7.78 -18.74
C GLU A 423 23.50 -6.87 -17.65
N GLY A 424 23.55 -7.33 -16.39
CA GLY A 424 24.16 -6.61 -15.27
C GLY A 424 23.28 -5.55 -14.61
N VAL A 425 21.97 -5.52 -14.90
CA VAL A 425 21.04 -4.58 -14.25
C VAL A 425 20.73 -5.03 -12.82
N ASP A 426 21.13 -4.22 -11.84
CA ASP A 426 20.91 -4.51 -10.43
C ASP A 426 19.42 -4.54 -10.04
N ARG A 427 19.09 -5.32 -9.00
CA ARG A 427 17.72 -5.43 -8.49
C ARG A 427 17.21 -4.11 -7.89
N ALA A 428 18.06 -3.21 -7.40
CA ALA A 428 17.63 -1.93 -6.85
C ALA A 428 17.03 -0.98 -7.90
N ASN A 429 17.26 -1.22 -9.20
CA ASN A 429 16.77 -0.38 -10.28
C ASN A 429 15.26 -0.45 -10.50
N CYS A 430 14.73 0.59 -11.17
CA CYS A 430 13.33 0.68 -11.57
C CYS A 430 12.92 -0.53 -12.42
N THR A 431 11.94 -1.30 -11.95
CA THR A 431 11.52 -2.54 -12.62
C THR A 431 10.91 -2.30 -13.99
N ILE A 432 10.22 -1.17 -14.20
CA ILE A 432 9.76 -0.76 -15.53
C ILE A 432 10.95 -0.57 -16.46
N LEU A 433 11.99 0.13 -16.03
CA LEU A 433 13.16 0.41 -16.86
C LEU A 433 14.02 -0.84 -17.10
N SER A 434 14.16 -1.70 -16.09
CA SER A 434 14.79 -3.02 -16.22
C SER A 434 14.03 -3.88 -17.22
N ALA A 435 12.70 -3.91 -17.17
CA ALA A 435 11.88 -4.69 -18.10
C ALA A 435 12.01 -4.21 -19.56
N ILE A 436 12.28 -2.92 -19.79
CA ILE A 436 12.61 -2.40 -21.14
C ILE A 436 13.91 -3.05 -21.65
N LEU A 437 14.96 -3.08 -20.81
CA LEU A 437 16.26 -3.67 -21.19
C LEU A 437 16.13 -5.16 -21.49
N GLY A 438 15.46 -5.92 -20.62
CA GLY A 438 15.24 -7.36 -20.84
C GLY A 438 14.31 -7.68 -22.02
N ARG A 439 13.68 -6.67 -22.61
CA ARG A 439 12.79 -6.79 -23.78
C ARG A 439 13.47 -6.40 -25.09
N LEU A 440 14.68 -5.85 -25.08
CA LEU A 440 15.30 -5.23 -26.26
C LEU A 440 15.30 -6.12 -27.51
N ASP A 441 15.43 -7.44 -27.37
CA ASP A 441 15.36 -8.40 -28.49
C ASP A 441 14.01 -8.44 -29.22
N ARG A 442 12.95 -7.99 -28.55
CA ARG A 442 11.58 -7.92 -29.07
C ARG A 442 11.14 -6.49 -29.34
N THR A 443 11.98 -5.51 -29.01
CA THR A 443 11.71 -4.10 -29.27
C THR A 443 12.05 -3.80 -30.72
N PRO A 444 11.15 -3.15 -31.46
CA PRO A 444 11.41 -2.78 -32.85
C PRO A 444 12.56 -1.78 -32.94
N ALA A 445 13.38 -1.89 -33.99
CA ALA A 445 14.46 -0.93 -34.23
C ALA A 445 13.88 0.49 -34.34
N PRO A 446 14.45 1.49 -33.65
CA PRO A 446 14.06 2.89 -33.81
C PRO A 446 14.68 3.49 -35.08
N ASP A 447 14.04 4.51 -35.63
CA ASP A 447 14.64 5.48 -36.57
C ASP A 447 15.01 6.77 -35.84
N PHE A 448 14.30 7.10 -34.77
CA PHE A 448 14.58 8.21 -33.88
C PHE A 448 14.36 7.81 -32.42
N ILE A 449 15.08 8.47 -31.52
CA ILE A 449 14.89 8.37 -30.06
C ILE A 449 14.58 9.77 -29.54
N PHE A 450 13.41 9.90 -28.92
CA PHE A 450 12.93 11.11 -28.31
C PHE A 450 12.74 10.90 -26.81
N HIS A 451 13.36 11.74 -25.99
CA HIS A 451 13.15 11.69 -24.55
C HIS A 451 13.20 13.06 -23.91
N THR A 452 12.76 13.11 -22.66
CA THR A 452 12.95 14.26 -21.78
C THR A 452 14.10 13.98 -20.81
N SER A 453 14.68 14.99 -20.17
CA SER A 453 15.61 14.79 -19.05
C SER A 453 15.00 13.98 -17.89
N GLY A 454 13.67 13.86 -17.89
CA GLY A 454 12.93 12.87 -17.13
C GLY A 454 12.36 13.43 -15.84
N SER A 455 11.59 12.60 -15.14
CA SER A 455 11.06 12.89 -13.81
C SER A 455 11.95 12.34 -12.68
N CYS A 456 13.00 11.59 -13.02
CA CYS A 456 13.95 11.03 -12.07
C CYS A 456 15.31 10.72 -12.72
N ASP A 457 16.37 10.70 -11.90
CA ASP A 457 17.75 10.43 -12.36
C ASP A 457 17.91 9.02 -12.94
N TYR A 458 17.23 8.03 -12.35
CA TYR A 458 17.21 6.67 -12.88
C TYR A 458 16.70 6.63 -14.32
N TYR A 459 15.60 7.33 -14.60
CA TYR A 459 15.07 7.41 -15.96
C TYR A 459 16.10 7.99 -16.92
N ARG A 460 16.81 9.06 -16.52
CA ARG A 460 17.86 9.68 -17.33
C ARG A 460 19.01 8.70 -17.61
N GLN A 461 19.53 8.02 -16.59
CA GLN A 461 20.62 7.04 -16.74
C GLN A 461 20.20 5.87 -17.65
N HIS A 462 18.99 5.35 -17.48
CA HIS A 462 18.46 4.29 -18.33
C HIS A 462 18.28 4.73 -19.78
N MET A 463 17.81 5.97 -20.02
CA MET A 463 17.71 6.50 -21.39
C MET A 463 19.08 6.60 -22.07
N ILE A 464 20.12 7.05 -21.36
CA ILE A 464 21.50 7.07 -21.89
C ILE A 464 21.93 5.67 -22.29
N ARG A 465 21.72 4.67 -21.42
CA ARG A 465 22.04 3.27 -21.73
C ARG A 465 21.25 2.74 -22.93
N LEU A 466 19.98 3.08 -23.06
CA LEU A 466 19.14 2.70 -24.20
C LEU A 466 19.63 3.35 -25.51
N ILE A 467 20.10 4.59 -25.45
CA ILE A 467 20.69 5.30 -26.60
C ILE A 467 22.00 4.62 -27.02
N ASP A 468 22.85 4.24 -26.07
CA ASP A 468 24.09 3.50 -26.35
C ASP A 468 23.80 2.16 -27.04
N ILE A 469 22.86 1.39 -26.48
CA ILE A 469 22.44 0.12 -27.07
C ILE A 469 21.86 0.32 -28.47
N ALA A 470 21.02 1.35 -28.66
CA ALA A 470 20.42 1.60 -29.97
C ALA A 470 21.47 2.03 -31.01
N HIS A 471 22.50 2.78 -30.59
CA HIS A 471 23.64 3.10 -31.44
C HIS A 471 24.41 1.84 -31.84
N GLU A 472 24.78 1.00 -30.87
CA GLU A 472 25.56 -0.23 -31.09
C GLU A 472 24.78 -1.27 -31.92
N ARG A 473 23.48 -1.43 -31.65
CA ARG A 473 22.66 -2.52 -32.20
C ARG A 473 21.92 -2.13 -33.49
N PHE A 474 21.49 -0.88 -33.61
CA PHE A 474 20.65 -0.42 -34.72
C PHE A 474 21.29 0.68 -35.55
N GLY A 475 22.52 1.12 -35.21
CA GLY A 475 23.23 2.15 -35.96
C GLY A 475 22.68 3.56 -35.80
N ILE A 476 21.94 3.84 -34.72
CA ILE A 476 21.40 5.19 -34.44
C ILE A 476 22.54 6.21 -34.29
N ASP A 477 22.54 7.25 -35.11
CA ASP A 477 23.44 8.40 -34.95
C ASP A 477 22.96 9.26 -33.77
N LYS A 478 23.73 9.25 -32.67
CA LYS A 478 23.42 9.99 -31.43
C LYS A 478 23.28 11.50 -31.68
N GLN A 479 23.99 12.06 -32.65
CA GLN A 479 23.96 13.49 -32.93
C GLN A 479 22.80 13.89 -33.83
N LYS A 480 22.30 13.00 -34.69
CA LYS A 480 21.22 13.31 -35.66
C LYS A 480 19.86 12.76 -35.25
N GLN A 481 19.83 11.53 -34.74
CA GLN A 481 18.60 10.76 -34.52
C GLN A 481 18.13 10.72 -33.07
N VAL A 482 18.86 11.34 -32.14
CA VAL A 482 18.46 11.42 -30.71
C VAL A 482 18.13 12.86 -30.34
N CYS A 483 16.93 13.10 -29.81
CA CYS A 483 16.51 14.41 -29.30
C CYS A 483 16.14 14.31 -27.82
N SER A 484 16.73 15.20 -27.01
CA SER A 484 16.46 15.32 -25.58
C SER A 484 15.86 16.69 -25.29
N ILE A 485 14.76 16.73 -24.55
CA ILE A 485 14.16 17.96 -24.04
C ILE A 485 14.39 18.06 -22.54
N ASP A 486 15.13 19.06 -22.09
CA ASP A 486 15.34 19.29 -20.67
C ASP A 486 14.13 19.99 -20.04
N LEU A 487 13.56 19.37 -19.00
CA LEU A 487 12.43 19.92 -18.25
C LEU A 487 12.94 20.65 -16.99
N PRO A 488 12.46 21.87 -16.72
CA PRO A 488 12.85 22.63 -15.54
C PRO A 488 12.41 21.91 -14.26
N ALA A 489 13.23 21.96 -13.20
CA ALA A 489 12.93 21.32 -11.91
C ALA A 489 12.16 22.24 -10.93
N PHE A 490 12.20 23.57 -11.13
CA PHE A 490 11.59 24.57 -10.26
C PHE A 490 10.90 25.68 -11.06
N ASN A 491 9.93 26.38 -10.46
CA ASN A 491 9.21 27.51 -11.05
C ASN A 491 8.69 27.25 -12.46
N TYR A 492 8.09 26.07 -12.63
CA TYR A 492 7.84 25.48 -13.95
C TYR A 492 6.80 26.26 -14.78
N GLU A 493 5.94 27.03 -14.13
CA GLU A 493 4.93 27.88 -14.77
C GLU A 493 5.47 29.25 -15.23
N ASN A 494 6.72 29.57 -14.90
CA ASN A 494 7.36 30.82 -15.34
C ASN A 494 7.47 30.86 -16.88
N ASP A 495 7.13 32.00 -17.47
CA ASP A 495 7.17 32.20 -18.92
C ASP A 495 8.57 31.94 -19.54
N LEU A 496 9.66 32.22 -18.81
CA LEU A 496 11.02 31.91 -19.25
C LEU A 496 11.26 30.40 -19.35
N ASN A 497 10.79 29.63 -18.37
CA ASN A 497 10.91 28.17 -18.37
C ASN A 497 10.06 27.55 -19.49
N LEU A 498 8.85 28.05 -19.70
CA LEU A 498 8.00 27.61 -20.80
C LEU A 498 8.60 27.96 -22.16
N LYS A 499 9.19 29.15 -22.30
CA LYS A 499 9.92 29.55 -23.51
C LYS A 499 11.13 28.66 -23.75
N PHE A 500 11.92 28.36 -22.71
CA PHE A 500 13.08 27.46 -22.81
C PHE A 500 12.69 26.07 -23.33
N VAL A 501 11.62 25.47 -22.80
CA VAL A 501 11.13 24.17 -23.29
C VAL A 501 10.57 24.29 -24.71
N ALA A 502 9.85 25.37 -25.04
CA ALA A 502 9.30 25.58 -26.37
C ALA A 502 10.39 25.76 -27.44
N ASP A 503 11.50 26.42 -27.10
CA ASP A 503 12.62 26.61 -28.02
C ASP A 503 13.36 25.28 -28.25
N GLN A 504 13.58 24.46 -27.21
CA GLN A 504 14.10 23.09 -27.38
C GLN A 504 13.22 22.20 -28.26
N LEU A 505 11.89 22.34 -28.19
CA LEU A 505 10.97 21.60 -29.06
C LEU A 505 11.11 22.02 -30.53
N LYS A 506 11.35 23.32 -30.80
CA LYS A 506 11.64 23.81 -32.16
C LYS A 506 12.96 23.25 -32.68
N ASP A 507 13.98 23.21 -31.83
CA ASP A 507 15.29 22.64 -32.16
C ASP A 507 15.19 21.14 -32.48
N ALA A 508 14.39 20.41 -31.71
CA ALA A 508 14.11 19.00 -31.99
C ALA A 508 13.42 18.80 -33.35
N VAL A 509 12.43 19.63 -33.69
CA VAL A 509 11.78 19.60 -35.02
C VAL A 509 12.80 19.92 -36.11
N ALA A 510 13.57 21.01 -35.98
CA ALA A 510 14.58 21.41 -36.96
C ALA A 510 15.63 20.32 -37.18
N LYS A 511 16.02 19.62 -36.11
CA LYS A 511 16.95 18.48 -36.19
C LYS A 511 16.36 17.28 -36.92
N VAL A 512 15.09 16.97 -36.70
CA VAL A 512 14.40 15.92 -37.48
C VAL A 512 14.36 16.32 -38.95
N GLU A 513 13.95 17.56 -39.27
CA GLU A 513 13.92 18.07 -40.64
C GLU A 513 15.28 17.96 -41.34
N ASP A 514 16.37 18.31 -40.66
CA ASP A 514 17.72 18.20 -41.22
C ASP A 514 18.14 16.73 -41.41
N THR A 515 17.67 15.83 -40.55
CA THR A 515 18.03 14.41 -40.63
C THR A 515 17.28 13.69 -41.75
N ILE A 516 15.96 13.90 -41.89
CA ILE A 516 15.16 13.25 -42.94
C ILE A 516 15.07 14.08 -44.23
N LYS A 517 15.61 15.31 -44.25
CA LYS A 517 15.56 16.26 -45.38
C LYS A 517 14.15 16.61 -45.85
N VAL A 518 13.19 16.62 -44.93
CA VAL A 518 11.79 16.99 -45.17
C VAL A 518 11.39 18.09 -44.20
N LYS A 519 10.84 19.20 -44.72
CA LYS A 519 10.28 20.27 -43.90
C LYS A 519 8.92 19.88 -43.33
N HIS A 520 8.67 20.25 -42.09
CA HIS A 520 7.38 20.01 -41.47
C HIS A 520 6.30 20.92 -42.09
N ASP A 521 5.06 20.43 -42.07
CA ASP A 521 3.89 21.22 -42.44
C ASP A 521 3.30 21.90 -41.18
N PRO A 522 3.31 23.25 -41.10
CA PRO A 522 2.72 23.98 -39.99
C PRO A 522 1.21 23.75 -39.83
N ASP A 523 0.47 23.52 -40.91
CA ASP A 523 -0.98 23.27 -40.87
C ASP A 523 -1.29 21.86 -40.39
N LYS A 524 -0.45 20.88 -40.73
CA LYS A 524 -0.48 19.55 -40.11
C LYS A 524 -0.26 19.64 -38.60
N LEU A 525 0.72 20.42 -38.13
CA LEU A 525 0.94 20.63 -36.70
C LEU A 525 -0.29 21.26 -36.02
N ARG A 526 -0.91 22.28 -36.63
CA ARG A 526 -2.15 22.88 -36.12
C ARG A 526 -3.27 21.84 -35.99
N THR A 527 -3.45 20.99 -37.01
CA THR A 527 -4.43 19.90 -37.00
C THR A 527 -4.17 18.89 -35.88
N ILE A 528 -2.89 18.54 -35.65
CA ILE A 528 -2.49 17.67 -34.53
C ILE A 528 -2.87 18.30 -33.19
N ILE A 529 -2.61 19.60 -32.99
CA ILE A 529 -3.00 20.33 -31.77
C ILE A 529 -4.53 20.36 -31.61
N GLU A 530 -5.29 20.48 -32.70
CA GLU A 530 -6.75 20.39 -32.67
C GLU A 530 -7.24 19.01 -32.23
N ASN A 531 -6.61 17.93 -32.71
CA ASN A 531 -6.90 16.58 -32.23
C ASN A 531 -6.63 16.45 -30.71
N VAL A 532 -5.52 17.01 -30.22
CA VAL A 532 -5.23 17.05 -28.77
C VAL A 532 -6.34 17.79 -28.01
N ASN A 533 -6.76 18.95 -28.51
CA ASN A 533 -7.84 19.73 -27.91
C ASN A 533 -9.19 18.99 -27.90
N GLN A 534 -9.52 18.25 -28.96
CA GLN A 534 -10.73 17.43 -29.03
C GLN A 534 -10.68 16.28 -28.01
N ALA A 535 -9.58 15.53 -27.95
CA ALA A 535 -9.40 14.46 -26.96
C ALA A 535 -9.45 15.00 -25.53
N ARG A 536 -8.80 16.14 -25.26
CA ARG A 536 -8.85 16.87 -23.99
C ARG A 536 -10.29 17.26 -23.63
N TYR A 537 -11.05 17.77 -24.58
CA TYR A 537 -12.43 18.19 -24.36
C TYR A 537 -13.30 17.05 -23.82
N TYR A 538 -13.30 15.89 -24.49
CA TYR A 538 -14.05 14.72 -24.02
C TYR A 538 -13.55 14.19 -22.68
N HIS A 539 -12.23 14.23 -22.46
CA HIS A 539 -11.66 13.86 -21.17
C HIS A 539 -12.18 14.77 -20.05
N VAL A 540 -12.10 16.09 -20.20
CA VAL A 540 -12.57 17.07 -19.20
C VAL A 540 -14.07 16.94 -18.94
N LEU A 541 -14.88 16.69 -19.98
CA LEU A 541 -16.31 16.39 -19.78
C LEU A 541 -16.52 15.13 -18.95
N THR A 542 -15.73 14.09 -19.20
CA THR A 542 -15.80 12.83 -18.45
C THR A 542 -15.42 13.03 -16.98
N GLU A 543 -14.37 13.81 -16.70
CA GLU A 543 -14.00 14.17 -15.33
C GLU A 543 -15.12 14.91 -14.61
N LYS A 544 -15.78 15.87 -15.27
CA LYS A 544 -16.92 16.61 -14.70
C LYS A 544 -18.08 15.68 -14.34
N LEU A 545 -18.35 14.67 -15.18
CA LEU A 545 -19.37 13.66 -14.89
C LEU A 545 -18.96 12.81 -13.68
N ARG A 546 -17.72 12.32 -13.64
CA ARG A 546 -17.21 11.50 -12.53
C ARG A 546 -17.14 12.23 -11.20
N ALA A 547 -16.78 13.51 -11.21
CA ALA A 547 -16.73 14.34 -10.01
C ALA A 547 -18.13 14.51 -9.38
N LYS A 548 -19.18 14.66 -10.20
CA LYS A 548 -20.55 14.92 -9.75
C LYS A 548 -21.33 13.66 -9.36
N ASN A 549 -21.02 12.51 -9.97
CA ASN A 549 -21.78 11.28 -9.79
C ASN A 549 -21.08 10.29 -8.84
N ASP A 550 -21.83 9.29 -8.41
CA ASP A 550 -21.29 8.05 -7.85
C ASP A 550 -20.49 7.30 -8.94
N MET A 551 -19.78 6.25 -8.55
CA MET A 551 -18.94 5.45 -9.44
C MET A 551 -19.60 5.06 -10.78
N LEU A 552 -19.09 5.63 -11.88
CA LEU A 552 -19.57 5.38 -13.26
C LEU A 552 -18.76 4.29 -13.99
N ALA A 553 -17.55 3.98 -13.51
CA ALA A 553 -16.67 2.96 -14.05
C ALA A 553 -15.71 2.45 -12.96
N ALA A 554 -15.21 1.23 -13.14
CA ALA A 554 -14.16 0.65 -12.30
C ALA A 554 -12.87 1.49 -12.33
N GLY A 555 -12.28 1.74 -11.18
CA GLY A 555 -10.93 2.28 -10.95
C GLY A 555 -9.86 1.55 -11.73
N SER A 556 -9.99 0.23 -11.86
CA SER A 556 -9.09 -0.55 -12.72
C SER A 556 -9.18 -0.17 -14.20
N GLU A 557 -10.34 0.28 -14.70
CA GLU A 557 -10.46 0.79 -16.08
C GLU A 557 -9.93 2.19 -16.22
N LEU A 558 -10.06 2.99 -15.16
CA LEU A 558 -9.55 4.34 -15.05
C LEU A 558 -8.03 4.34 -15.21
N LEU A 559 -7.30 3.66 -14.32
CA LEU A 559 -5.84 3.61 -14.32
C LEU A 559 -5.24 3.18 -15.66
N LYS A 560 -5.81 2.15 -16.31
CA LYS A 560 -5.34 1.67 -17.62
C LYS A 560 -5.43 2.71 -18.75
N ARG A 561 -6.05 3.89 -18.57
CA ARG A 561 -6.18 4.93 -19.61
C ARG A 561 -4.87 5.68 -19.85
N CYS A 562 -4.05 5.90 -18.81
CA CYS A 562 -2.81 6.66 -18.93
C CYS A 562 -1.79 5.95 -19.83
N VAL A 563 -1.96 4.65 -20.06
CA VAL A 563 -1.18 3.81 -20.97
C VAL A 563 -1.01 4.43 -22.36
N LEU A 564 -2.03 5.12 -22.89
CA LEU A 564 -1.93 5.74 -24.21
C LEU A 564 -1.39 7.18 -24.18
N TYR A 565 -1.22 7.79 -23.01
CA TYR A 565 -0.87 9.20 -22.91
C TYR A 565 0.55 9.48 -23.38
N SER A 566 1.46 8.51 -23.31
CA SER A 566 2.83 8.71 -23.81
C SER A 566 2.96 8.51 -25.33
N SER A 567 1.91 8.04 -26.02
CA SER A 567 2.03 7.66 -27.43
C SER A 567 0.85 8.04 -28.32
N ALA A 568 -0.24 8.61 -27.81
CA ALA A 568 -1.47 8.80 -28.60
C ALA A 568 -1.98 10.23 -28.66
N TRP A 569 -1.37 11.20 -27.97
CA TRP A 569 -1.77 12.59 -28.11
C TRP A 569 -1.45 13.09 -29.52
N GLY A 570 -2.47 13.63 -30.19
CA GLY A 570 -2.37 14.17 -31.54
C GLY A 570 -2.95 13.28 -32.64
N CYS A 571 -3.16 11.98 -32.38
CA CYS A 571 -3.77 11.09 -33.37
C CYS A 571 -5.31 11.07 -33.30
N ARG A 572 -5.94 10.80 -34.45
CA ARG A 572 -7.40 10.80 -34.59
C ARG A 572 -8.04 9.66 -33.81
N GLU A 573 -7.42 8.48 -33.81
CA GLU A 573 -7.93 7.31 -33.09
C GLU A 573 -8.06 7.57 -31.58
N PHE A 574 -7.18 8.39 -31.00
CA PHE A 574 -7.28 8.75 -29.59
C PHE A 574 -8.46 9.69 -29.29
N VAL A 575 -8.82 10.57 -30.23
CA VAL A 575 -10.06 11.36 -30.16
C VAL A 575 -11.27 10.43 -30.14
N ASP A 576 -11.30 9.41 -31.00
CA ASP A 576 -12.41 8.46 -31.05
C ASP A 576 -12.50 7.60 -29.79
N ILE A 577 -11.36 7.19 -29.20
CA ILE A 577 -11.31 6.44 -27.93
C ILE A 577 -11.87 7.30 -26.79
N THR A 578 -11.41 8.55 -26.67
CA THR A 578 -11.82 9.47 -25.59
C THR A 578 -13.28 9.89 -25.74
N ARG A 579 -13.77 10.12 -26.97
CA ARG A 579 -15.19 10.36 -27.26
C ARG A 579 -16.06 9.17 -26.88
N SER A 580 -15.70 7.96 -27.34
CA SER A 580 -16.44 6.73 -27.01
C SER A 580 -16.54 6.54 -25.50
N TYR A 581 -15.44 6.79 -24.77
CA TYR A 581 -15.45 6.69 -23.32
C TYR A 581 -16.39 7.72 -22.68
N TYR A 582 -16.34 8.98 -23.13
CA TYR A 582 -17.27 10.02 -22.65
C TYR A 582 -18.73 9.63 -22.89
N GLU A 583 -19.08 9.17 -24.09
CA GLU A 583 -20.44 8.77 -24.45
C GLU A 583 -20.96 7.65 -23.53
N GLU A 584 -20.13 6.62 -23.31
CA GLU A 584 -20.46 5.50 -22.41
C GLU A 584 -20.66 5.97 -20.95
N ILE A 585 -19.80 6.88 -20.46
CA ILE A 585 -19.91 7.41 -19.10
C ILE A 585 -21.12 8.35 -18.96
N ALA A 586 -21.40 9.17 -19.97
CA ALA A 586 -22.56 10.05 -20.01
C ALA A 586 -23.87 9.24 -20.03
N GLU A 587 -23.92 8.14 -20.79
CA GLU A 587 -25.05 7.21 -20.79
C GLU A 587 -25.25 6.58 -19.41
N ARG A 588 -24.18 6.10 -18.75
CA ARG A 588 -24.27 5.56 -17.39
C ARG A 588 -24.76 6.60 -16.38
N ALA A 589 -24.25 7.84 -16.45
CA ALA A 589 -24.69 8.93 -15.59
C ALA A 589 -26.20 9.23 -15.75
N LYS A 590 -26.71 9.22 -16.99
CA LYS A 590 -28.15 9.38 -17.26
C LYS A 590 -28.96 8.22 -16.69
N ASN A 591 -28.51 6.98 -16.89
CA ASN A 591 -29.26 5.79 -16.49
C ASN A 591 -29.28 5.53 -14.98
N ILE A 592 -28.36 6.12 -14.21
CA ILE A 592 -28.43 6.12 -12.73
C ILE A 592 -29.66 6.91 -12.23
N SER A 593 -30.15 7.88 -13.01
CA SER A 593 -31.38 8.63 -12.70
C SER A 593 -32.69 7.95 -13.14
N GLY A 594 -32.61 6.84 -13.88
CA GLY A 594 -33.76 6.11 -14.44
C GLY A 594 -34.01 4.74 -13.77
N LYS A 595 -35.25 4.26 -13.80
CA LYS A 595 -35.69 2.98 -13.19
C LYS A 595 -34.99 1.70 -13.74
N ARG A 596 -34.08 1.81 -14.71
CA ARG A 596 -33.23 0.71 -15.22
C ARG A 596 -31.77 0.96 -14.84
N ARG A 597 -31.38 0.47 -13.66
CA ARG A 597 -29.99 0.52 -13.15
C ARG A 597 -29.07 -0.30 -14.05
N ILE A 598 -28.28 0.38 -14.89
CA ILE A 598 -27.09 -0.21 -15.51
C ILE A 598 -26.09 -0.46 -14.37
N THR A 599 -25.81 -1.73 -14.12
CA THR A 599 -25.04 -2.26 -13.00
C THR A 599 -23.60 -1.72 -12.95
N VAL A 600 -23.39 -0.72 -12.09
CA VAL A 600 -22.09 -0.45 -11.45
C VAL A 600 -22.24 -0.36 -9.93
N SER A 601 -23.43 -0.02 -9.39
CA SER A 601 -23.74 -0.24 -7.97
C SER A 601 -25.23 -0.50 -7.68
N ARG A 602 -25.53 -1.44 -6.76
CA ARG A 602 -26.84 -1.68 -6.11
C ARG A 602 -26.88 -1.01 -4.73
N SER A 603 -25.73 -0.69 -4.13
CA SER A 603 -25.60 -0.03 -2.82
C SER A 603 -25.05 1.40 -2.95
N LYS A 604 -25.19 2.23 -1.91
CA LYS A 604 -24.42 3.48 -1.85
C LYS A 604 -22.95 3.13 -1.64
N GLU A 605 -22.06 3.70 -2.47
CA GLU A 605 -20.61 3.56 -2.36
C GLU A 605 -20.13 3.86 -0.94
N LYS A 606 -19.27 2.98 -0.39
CA LYS A 606 -18.84 3.05 1.02
C LYS A 606 -17.91 4.22 1.27
N HIS A 607 -16.80 4.29 0.54
CA HIS A 607 -15.84 5.41 0.59
C HIS A 607 -15.34 5.74 -0.81
N ARG A 608 -14.98 7.00 -1.04
CA ARG A 608 -14.42 7.52 -2.29
C ARG A 608 -12.91 7.65 -2.15
N ILE A 609 -12.17 6.97 -3.01
CA ILE A 609 -10.71 6.84 -2.95
C ILE A 609 -10.06 7.59 -4.11
N LEU A 610 -9.01 8.37 -3.81
CA LEU A 610 -8.05 8.89 -4.80
C LEU A 610 -6.85 7.96 -4.88
N TRP A 611 -6.57 7.44 -6.07
CA TRP A 611 -5.36 6.66 -6.33
C TRP A 611 -4.22 7.56 -6.80
N VAL A 612 -3.08 7.49 -6.13
CA VAL A 612 -1.90 8.31 -6.43
C VAL A 612 -0.78 7.43 -6.97
N TYR A 613 -0.15 7.93 -8.04
CA TYR A 613 0.94 7.30 -8.78
C TYR A 613 0.55 6.02 -9.57
N LEU A 614 1.54 5.16 -9.82
CA LEU A 614 1.40 3.93 -10.61
C LEU A 614 0.69 2.82 -9.80
N TRP A 615 0.60 1.62 -10.36
CA TRP A 615 -0.06 0.48 -9.70
C TRP A 615 0.65 -0.84 -9.99
N ASP A 616 0.25 -1.88 -9.28
CA ASP A 616 0.72 -3.24 -9.50
C ASP A 616 0.11 -3.83 -10.78
N TYR A 617 0.86 -3.87 -11.88
CA TYR A 617 0.41 -4.44 -13.15
C TYR A 617 0.28 -5.96 -13.09
N THR A 618 0.85 -6.60 -12.07
CA THR A 618 0.89 -8.05 -11.93
C THR A 618 -0.31 -8.61 -11.18
N ASP A 619 -0.98 -7.82 -10.34
CA ASP A 619 -2.16 -8.25 -9.57
C ASP A 619 -3.44 -7.46 -9.92
N PRO A 620 -4.44 -8.10 -10.56
CA PRO A 620 -5.74 -7.47 -10.75
C PRO A 620 -6.60 -7.51 -9.48
N GLY A 621 -6.25 -8.34 -8.50
CA GLY A 621 -7.02 -8.64 -7.29
C GLY A 621 -7.13 -7.46 -6.34
N LEU A 622 -6.08 -6.66 -6.18
CA LEU A 622 -6.10 -5.47 -5.33
C LEU A 622 -7.26 -4.51 -5.61
N PHE A 623 -7.51 -4.17 -6.87
CA PHE A 623 -8.63 -3.29 -7.23
C PHE A 623 -9.98 -3.95 -7.00
N HIS A 624 -10.09 -5.24 -7.32
CA HIS A 624 -11.30 -6.01 -7.04
C HIS A 624 -11.61 -6.04 -5.54
N PHE A 625 -10.60 -6.23 -4.71
CA PHE A 625 -10.72 -6.20 -3.26
C PHE A 625 -11.25 -4.85 -2.76
N ILE A 626 -10.67 -3.75 -3.22
CA ILE A 626 -11.13 -2.39 -2.84
C ILE A 626 -12.57 -2.14 -3.30
N GLU A 627 -12.89 -2.46 -4.56
CA GLU A 627 -14.16 -2.04 -5.17
C GLU A 627 -15.33 -2.96 -4.87
N VAL A 628 -15.07 -4.27 -4.82
CA VAL A 628 -16.11 -5.29 -4.66
C VAL A 628 -16.17 -5.78 -3.22
N GLU A 629 -15.03 -6.12 -2.62
CA GLU A 629 -15.05 -6.72 -1.28
C GLU A 629 -15.21 -5.69 -0.17
N LEU A 630 -14.61 -4.51 -0.32
CA LEU A 630 -14.69 -3.39 0.62
C LEU A 630 -15.75 -2.35 0.23
N ASN A 631 -16.35 -2.46 -0.97
CA ASN A 631 -17.40 -1.57 -1.49
C ASN A 631 -16.94 -0.09 -1.58
N CYS A 632 -15.67 0.16 -1.84
CA CYS A 632 -15.12 1.51 -2.04
C CYS A 632 -15.10 1.88 -3.53
N ALA A 633 -15.30 3.15 -3.86
CA ALA A 633 -15.18 3.64 -5.22
C ALA A 633 -13.82 4.30 -5.42
N ILE A 634 -13.02 3.84 -6.37
CA ILE A 634 -11.84 4.60 -6.82
C ILE A 634 -12.35 5.64 -7.82
N VAL A 635 -12.49 6.87 -7.35
CA VAL A 635 -13.22 7.94 -8.06
C VAL A 635 -12.32 8.83 -8.89
N ALA A 636 -11.02 8.83 -8.61
CA ALA A 636 -10.01 9.62 -9.29
C ALA A 636 -8.62 8.97 -9.20
N GLU A 637 -7.75 9.38 -10.13
CA GLU A 637 -6.40 8.87 -10.26
C GLU A 637 -5.48 9.95 -10.83
N GLU A 638 -4.32 10.16 -10.18
CA GLU A 638 -3.40 11.27 -10.48
C GLU A 638 -2.95 11.26 -11.96
N LEU A 639 -2.53 10.10 -12.47
CA LEU A 639 -1.90 9.99 -13.78
C LEU A 639 -2.82 10.28 -14.97
N ASN A 640 -4.15 10.27 -14.77
CA ASN A 640 -5.09 10.56 -15.86
C ASN A 640 -5.58 11.99 -15.87
N HIS A 641 -5.39 12.74 -14.79
CA HIS A 641 -6.02 14.04 -14.62
C HIS A 641 -5.40 15.10 -15.52
N ILE A 642 -6.24 15.91 -16.15
CA ILE A 642 -5.81 16.98 -17.05
C ILE A 642 -5.77 18.30 -16.28
N HIS A 643 -4.55 18.75 -15.96
CA HIS A 643 -4.31 20.05 -15.31
C HIS A 643 -4.02 21.19 -16.30
N TRP A 644 -3.64 20.86 -17.54
CA TRP A 644 -3.19 21.85 -18.53
C TRP A 644 -4.38 22.47 -19.30
N PRO A 645 -4.27 23.75 -19.71
CA PRO A 645 -5.34 24.48 -20.39
C PRO A 645 -5.55 23.98 -21.84
N LYS A 646 -6.58 24.51 -22.51
CA LYS A 646 -6.74 24.28 -23.97
C LYS A 646 -5.50 24.80 -24.69
N MET A 647 -4.93 24.00 -25.60
CA MET A 647 -3.77 24.38 -26.38
C MET A 647 -4.15 25.39 -27.46
N VAL A 648 -3.24 26.30 -27.78
CA VAL A 648 -3.43 27.33 -28.81
C VAL A 648 -2.78 26.86 -30.11
N PRO A 649 -3.54 26.50 -31.17
CA PRO A 649 -2.95 25.97 -32.41
C PRO A 649 -1.97 26.92 -33.10
N LYS A 650 -2.17 28.24 -32.95
CA LYS A 650 -1.25 29.26 -33.48
C LYS A 650 0.07 29.35 -32.73
N ARG A 651 0.16 28.79 -31.52
CA ARG A 651 1.36 28.75 -30.67
C ARG A 651 1.61 27.30 -30.21
N PRO A 652 1.89 26.38 -31.15
CA PRO A 652 1.87 24.95 -30.88
C PRO A 652 2.98 24.55 -29.91
N PHE A 653 4.20 25.06 -30.08
CA PHE A 653 5.35 24.71 -29.24
C PHE A 653 5.20 25.19 -27.80
N GLU A 654 4.74 26.42 -27.57
CA GLU A 654 4.47 26.92 -26.22
C GLU A 654 3.31 26.16 -25.56
N SER A 655 2.31 25.77 -26.34
CA SER A 655 1.21 24.94 -25.85
C SER A 655 1.68 23.53 -25.46
N ILE A 656 2.56 22.91 -26.24
CA ILE A 656 3.15 21.60 -25.94
C ILE A 656 4.04 21.73 -24.70
N ALA A 657 4.88 22.74 -24.63
CA ALA A 657 5.75 23.01 -23.48
C ALA A 657 4.94 23.09 -22.18
N ARG A 658 3.87 23.88 -22.15
CA ARG A 658 2.99 24.01 -20.97
C ARG A 658 2.33 22.69 -20.55
N ARG A 659 2.13 21.75 -21.47
CA ARG A 659 1.52 20.44 -21.19
C ARG A 659 2.50 19.42 -20.62
N ILE A 660 3.74 19.41 -21.09
CA ILE A 660 4.74 18.41 -20.67
C ILE A 660 5.44 18.79 -19.36
N VAL A 661 5.37 20.06 -18.97
CA VAL A 661 5.82 20.56 -17.67
C VAL A 661 4.68 20.38 -16.66
N GLN A 662 4.66 19.23 -15.98
CA GLN A 662 3.53 18.78 -15.15
C GLN A 662 3.79 18.89 -13.64
N PRO A 663 2.75 19.14 -12.80
CA PRO A 663 2.87 19.22 -11.34
C PRO A 663 3.50 17.99 -10.70
N ILE A 664 3.31 16.79 -11.26
CA ILE A 664 3.87 15.54 -10.71
C ILE A 664 5.40 15.59 -10.53
N ASN A 665 6.08 16.41 -11.32
CA ASN A 665 7.54 16.60 -11.26
C ASN A 665 7.99 17.62 -10.19
N HIS A 666 7.05 18.25 -9.48
CA HIS A 666 7.32 19.33 -8.52
C HIS A 666 6.59 19.07 -7.20
N ILE A 667 7.33 18.81 -6.13
CA ILE A 667 6.79 18.34 -4.85
C ILE A 667 5.64 19.23 -4.33
N ASN A 668 5.86 20.53 -4.16
CA ASN A 668 4.86 21.43 -3.56
C ASN A 668 3.59 21.56 -4.43
N SER A 669 3.79 21.72 -5.74
CA SER A 669 2.68 21.84 -6.69
C SER A 669 1.90 20.53 -6.80
N ARG A 670 2.59 19.38 -6.72
CA ARG A 670 1.95 18.07 -6.67
C ARG A 670 1.05 17.91 -5.46
N ILE A 671 1.51 18.31 -4.26
CA ILE A 671 0.69 18.20 -3.04
C ILE A 671 -0.57 19.09 -3.15
N SER A 672 -0.40 20.33 -3.62
CA SER A 672 -1.52 21.26 -3.83
C SER A 672 -2.53 20.68 -4.83
N TYR A 673 -2.02 20.10 -5.91
CA TYR A 673 -2.82 19.47 -6.95
C TYR A 673 -3.58 18.22 -6.47
N LEU A 674 -2.94 17.35 -5.69
CA LEU A 674 -3.59 16.18 -5.09
C LEU A 674 -4.71 16.60 -4.13
N THR A 675 -4.53 17.70 -3.41
CA THR A 675 -5.53 18.28 -2.49
C THR A 675 -6.74 18.81 -3.29
N GLU A 676 -6.51 19.57 -4.37
CA GLU A 676 -7.57 20.04 -5.26
C GLU A 676 -8.36 18.86 -5.88
N MET A 677 -7.66 17.81 -6.31
CA MET A 677 -8.30 16.60 -6.80
C MET A 677 -9.16 15.93 -5.72
N ALA A 678 -8.65 15.82 -4.50
CA ALA A 678 -9.37 15.22 -3.40
C ALA A 678 -10.68 15.98 -3.10
N GLU A 679 -10.65 17.31 -3.13
CA GLU A 679 -11.84 18.16 -2.99
C GLU A 679 -12.81 17.98 -4.17
N LYS A 680 -12.32 18.13 -5.40
CA LYS A 680 -13.10 18.04 -6.65
C LYS A 680 -13.89 16.73 -6.73
N TYR A 681 -13.28 15.63 -6.30
CA TYR A 681 -13.86 14.29 -6.38
C TYR A 681 -14.53 13.82 -5.09
N ARG A 682 -14.61 14.68 -4.05
CA ARG A 682 -15.22 14.37 -2.73
C ARG A 682 -14.61 13.11 -2.12
N VAL A 683 -13.29 13.11 -2.00
CA VAL A 683 -12.50 11.94 -1.58
C VAL A 683 -12.55 11.79 -0.07
N ASP A 684 -12.75 10.55 0.40
CA ASP A 684 -12.73 10.18 1.82
C ASP A 684 -11.31 9.80 2.27
N GLY A 685 -10.49 9.24 1.38
CA GLY A 685 -9.10 8.86 1.65
C GLY A 685 -8.24 8.68 0.39
N ILE A 686 -6.93 8.83 0.55
CA ILE A 686 -5.94 8.72 -0.53
C ILE A 686 -5.14 7.42 -0.37
N ILE A 687 -5.00 6.64 -1.45
CA ILE A 687 -4.06 5.52 -1.50
C ILE A 687 -2.92 5.92 -2.44
N PHE A 688 -1.71 6.03 -1.88
CA PHE A 688 -0.49 6.29 -2.64
C PHE A 688 0.31 4.99 -2.76
N PHE A 689 0.37 4.44 -3.96
CA PHE A 689 1.21 3.27 -4.24
C PHE A 689 2.70 3.66 -4.31
N VAL A 690 3.50 3.16 -3.39
CA VAL A 690 4.94 3.48 -3.24
C VAL A 690 5.78 2.31 -3.76
N HIS A 691 6.70 2.56 -4.70
CA HIS A 691 7.50 1.49 -5.28
C HIS A 691 8.79 1.16 -4.50
N PHE A 692 9.15 -0.13 -4.48
CA PHE A 692 10.36 -0.65 -3.82
C PHE A 692 11.70 -0.39 -4.53
N PHE A 693 11.71 0.08 -5.78
CA PHE A 693 12.98 0.40 -6.44
C PHE A 693 13.58 1.70 -5.89
N ALA A 694 14.87 1.64 -5.55
CA ALA A 694 15.35 2.11 -4.24
C ALA A 694 15.09 3.58 -3.92
N HIS A 695 14.99 4.51 -4.87
CA HIS A 695 14.78 5.93 -4.56
C HIS A 695 14.05 6.65 -5.69
N CYS A 696 12.82 6.25 -6.03
CA CYS A 696 12.02 7.06 -6.95
C CYS A 696 11.74 8.45 -6.32
N PRO A 697 12.26 9.57 -6.86
CA PRO A 697 12.04 10.89 -6.27
C PRO A 697 10.55 11.28 -6.27
N LEU A 698 9.78 10.73 -7.22
CA LEU A 698 8.33 10.86 -7.28
C LEU A 698 7.60 10.14 -6.13
N ALA A 699 8.24 9.23 -5.40
CA ALA A 699 7.65 8.61 -4.21
C ALA A 699 8.52 8.85 -2.97
N SER A 700 9.36 9.90 -3.00
CA SER A 700 10.29 10.23 -1.93
C SER A 700 9.59 10.45 -0.59
N GLU A 701 10.30 10.21 0.50
CA GLU A 701 9.82 10.45 1.86
C GLU A 701 9.32 11.87 2.06
N THR A 702 9.92 12.86 1.39
CA THR A 702 9.47 14.26 1.41
C THR A 702 8.04 14.41 0.90
N VAL A 703 7.71 13.82 -0.26
CA VAL A 703 6.33 13.86 -0.80
C VAL A 703 5.38 13.16 0.16
N GLN A 704 5.79 12.00 0.68
CA GLN A 704 4.96 11.26 1.63
C GLN A 704 4.70 12.05 2.91
N HIS A 705 5.73 12.67 3.49
CA HIS A 705 5.63 13.48 4.70
C HIS A 705 4.69 14.68 4.49
N GLN A 706 4.82 15.39 3.38
CA GLN A 706 3.92 16.51 3.06
C GLN A 706 2.47 16.07 2.84
N LEU A 707 2.25 14.88 2.26
CA LEU A 707 0.90 14.35 2.11
C LEU A 707 0.31 13.84 3.43
N ARG A 708 1.13 13.32 4.36
CA ARG A 708 0.71 12.90 5.71
C ARG A 708 0.13 14.05 6.53
N ILE A 709 0.64 15.27 6.35
CA ILE A 709 0.17 16.47 7.05
C ILE A 709 -1.01 17.16 6.36
N SER A 710 -1.55 16.59 5.28
CA SER A 710 -2.76 17.10 4.62
C SER A 710 -4.04 16.75 5.39
N ASP A 711 -5.15 17.39 5.04
CA ASP A 711 -6.46 17.16 5.68
C ASP A 711 -7.11 15.81 5.31
N TYR A 712 -6.47 15.03 4.43
CA TYR A 712 -6.96 13.76 3.94
C TYR A 712 -6.21 12.59 4.58
N PRO A 713 -6.92 11.54 5.07
CA PRO A 713 -6.26 10.30 5.45
C PRO A 713 -5.52 9.69 4.26
N VAL A 714 -4.28 9.24 4.47
CA VAL A 714 -3.43 8.69 3.40
C VAL A 714 -2.89 7.32 3.81
N LEU A 715 -3.01 6.35 2.91
CA LEU A 715 -2.31 5.07 2.98
C LEU A 715 -1.15 5.06 1.98
N PHE A 716 0.07 4.86 2.48
CA PHE A 716 1.24 4.57 1.65
C PHE A 716 1.32 3.05 1.47
N LEU A 717 0.97 2.59 0.27
CA LEU A 717 0.90 1.18 -0.06
C LEU A 717 2.17 0.76 -0.81
N GLU A 718 3.08 0.10 -0.11
CA GLU A 718 4.35 -0.34 -0.66
C GLU A 718 4.15 -1.53 -1.62
N GLY A 719 4.84 -1.53 -2.76
CA GLY A 719 4.77 -2.61 -3.74
C GLY A 719 5.71 -2.41 -4.93
N ASP A 720 5.52 -3.18 -6.00
CA ASP A 720 6.25 -3.01 -7.25
C ASP A 720 5.29 -3.11 -8.44
N CYS A 721 5.57 -2.37 -9.52
CA CYS A 721 4.75 -2.43 -10.72
C CYS A 721 4.79 -3.79 -11.41
N LEU A 722 5.97 -4.41 -11.49
CA LEU A 722 6.26 -5.53 -12.38
C LEU A 722 6.91 -6.73 -11.67
N ASP A 723 7.52 -6.54 -10.50
CA ASP A 723 8.20 -7.61 -9.74
C ASP A 723 7.30 -8.15 -8.61
N LYS A 724 6.58 -9.26 -8.90
CA LYS A 724 5.69 -9.94 -7.94
C LYS A 724 6.42 -10.34 -6.65
N SER A 725 7.72 -10.63 -6.72
CA SER A 725 8.51 -11.06 -5.57
C SER A 725 8.69 -9.98 -4.51
N ARG A 726 8.43 -8.71 -4.86
CA ARG A 726 8.49 -7.55 -3.96
C ARG A 726 7.14 -7.16 -3.38
N ARG A 727 6.07 -7.91 -3.65
CA ARG A 727 4.77 -7.62 -3.06
C ARG A 727 4.79 -7.98 -1.58
N PRO A 728 4.46 -7.05 -0.67
CA PRO A 728 4.23 -7.37 0.73
C PRO A 728 3.03 -8.30 0.88
N ALA A 729 3.18 -9.38 1.65
CA ALA A 729 2.10 -10.34 1.89
C ALA A 729 0.89 -9.72 2.62
N ASN A 730 1.09 -8.63 3.34
CA ASN A 730 0.08 -7.92 4.12
C ASN A 730 -0.58 -6.74 3.37
N MET A 731 -0.36 -6.61 2.06
CA MET A 731 -0.90 -5.50 1.25
C MET A 731 -2.42 -5.33 1.40
N LEU A 732 -3.19 -6.44 1.32
CA LEU A 732 -4.65 -6.40 1.46
C LEU A 732 -5.08 -5.99 2.88
N THR A 733 -4.38 -6.49 3.90
CA THR A 733 -4.61 -6.12 5.31
C THR A 733 -4.40 -4.62 5.53
N LYS A 734 -3.35 -4.03 4.95
CA LYS A 734 -3.10 -2.58 5.03
C LYS A 734 -4.26 -1.78 4.42
N VAL A 735 -4.75 -2.19 3.24
CA VAL A 735 -5.89 -1.54 2.57
C VAL A 735 -7.19 -1.69 3.37
N GLN A 736 -7.45 -2.88 3.90
CA GLN A 736 -8.62 -3.15 4.73
C GLN A 736 -8.62 -2.28 5.99
N ALA A 737 -7.51 -2.24 6.73
CA ALA A 737 -7.36 -1.39 7.92
C ALA A 737 -7.61 0.08 7.62
N PHE A 738 -7.05 0.59 6.51
CA PHE A 738 -7.27 1.96 6.08
C PHE A 738 -8.76 2.25 5.79
N VAL A 739 -9.44 1.37 5.04
CA VAL A 739 -10.87 1.54 4.73
C VAL A 739 -11.75 1.43 5.98
N GLU A 740 -11.41 0.54 6.90
CA GLU A 740 -12.09 0.41 8.20
C GLU A 740 -12.07 1.74 8.96
N GLN A 741 -10.91 2.38 9.00
CA GLN A 741 -10.72 3.65 9.66
C GLN A 741 -11.48 4.82 9.00
N LEU A 742 -11.64 4.82 7.67
CA LEU A 742 -12.45 5.82 6.96
C LEU A 742 -13.92 5.82 7.39
N ASN A 743 -14.44 4.70 7.93
CA ASN A 743 -15.83 4.62 8.39
C ASN A 743 -16.20 5.66 9.44
N LYS A 744 -15.23 6.16 10.21
CA LYS A 744 -15.45 7.22 11.22
C LYS A 744 -16.18 8.42 10.63
N LYS A 745 -15.82 8.86 9.42
CA LYS A 745 -16.42 10.05 8.77
C LYS A 745 -17.86 9.83 8.29
N LYS A 746 -18.26 8.59 7.97
CA LYS A 746 -19.49 8.32 7.19
C LYS A 746 -20.52 7.42 7.84
N TYR A 747 -20.09 6.46 8.66
CA TYR A 747 -20.95 5.44 9.29
C TYR A 747 -20.93 5.48 10.83
N GLY A 748 -20.22 6.45 11.41
CA GLY A 748 -19.99 6.53 12.85
C GLY A 748 -18.75 5.77 13.31
N ASN A 749 -18.46 5.87 14.60
CA ASN A 749 -17.16 5.53 15.16
C ASN A 749 -17.14 4.12 15.81
N ILE A 750 -17.16 3.05 15.01
CA ILE A 750 -16.80 1.71 15.55
C ILE A 750 -15.29 1.46 15.53
N PHE A 751 -14.57 2.10 14.60
CA PHE A 751 -13.14 1.86 14.41
C PHE A 751 -12.23 2.96 14.98
N GLY A 752 -12.76 4.10 15.39
CA GLY A 752 -11.93 5.29 15.61
C GLY A 752 -11.66 5.64 17.06
N PHE A 753 -10.54 6.33 17.16
CA PHE A 753 -9.84 6.77 18.35
C PHE A 753 -10.44 8.08 18.86
N ARG A 754 -10.50 8.28 20.18
CA ARG A 754 -10.80 9.60 20.77
C ARG A 754 -9.77 10.57 20.20
N SER A 755 -10.23 11.70 19.66
CA SER A 755 -9.31 12.81 19.40
C SER A 755 -8.80 13.27 20.76
N SER A 756 -7.54 12.99 21.10
CA SER A 756 -6.88 13.83 22.08
C SER A 756 -6.87 15.23 21.47
N GLN A 757 -7.66 16.13 22.05
CA GLN A 757 -7.59 17.57 21.76
C GLN A 757 -6.28 18.19 22.31
N SER A 758 -5.27 17.37 22.61
CA SER A 758 -4.03 17.80 23.22
C SER A 758 -2.85 17.28 22.39
N THR A 759 -1.99 18.23 22.01
CA THR A 759 -0.58 18.05 21.63
C THR A 759 -0.20 17.52 20.24
N LEU A 760 -0.85 18.03 19.20
CA LEU A 760 -0.06 18.51 18.05
C LEU A 760 0.21 20.00 18.27
N ARG A 761 1.21 20.30 19.12
CA ARG A 761 1.89 21.59 19.02
C ARG A 761 2.46 21.61 17.62
N ALA A 762 1.79 22.33 16.72
CA ALA A 762 2.39 22.84 15.51
C ALA A 762 3.65 23.60 15.94
N ARG A 763 4.80 22.92 15.98
CA ARG A 763 6.09 23.59 15.88
C ARG A 763 6.02 24.27 14.54
N THR A 764 5.71 25.56 14.62
CA THR A 764 5.69 26.50 13.52
C THR A 764 7.12 26.52 12.99
N ILE A 765 7.44 25.62 12.07
CA ILE A 765 8.64 25.76 11.24
C ILE A 765 8.30 26.93 10.31
N GLY A 766 8.73 28.12 10.74
CA GLY A 766 8.83 29.35 9.97
C GLY A 766 7.72 29.65 8.97
N LYS A 767 6.75 30.48 9.38
CA LYS A 767 5.90 31.31 8.49
C LYS A 767 6.70 32.38 7.70
N ASN A 768 7.99 32.15 7.41
CA ASN A 768 8.87 33.09 6.71
C ASN A 768 9.29 32.58 5.31
N LEU A 769 8.37 31.94 4.59
CA LEU A 769 8.39 31.95 3.13
C LEU A 769 7.12 32.70 2.70
N ALA A 770 7.29 34.00 2.48
CA ALA A 770 6.24 34.85 1.95
C ALA A 770 5.72 34.26 0.64
N PHE A 771 4.45 33.86 0.66
CA PHE A 771 3.69 33.55 -0.55
C PHE A 771 3.51 34.85 -1.33
N PRO A 772 3.84 34.93 -2.64
CA PRO A 772 3.29 35.98 -3.46
C PRO A 772 1.79 35.71 -3.62
N ASP A 773 0.97 36.70 -3.25
CA ASP A 773 -0.48 36.67 -3.44
C ASP A 773 -0.85 36.29 -4.88
N PRO A 774 -1.96 35.55 -5.09
CA PRO A 774 -2.51 35.34 -6.42
C PRO A 774 -2.89 36.70 -7.01
N ILE A 775 -2.17 37.08 -8.06
CA ILE A 775 -2.33 38.30 -8.86
C ILE A 775 -3.82 38.60 -9.04
N GLU A 776 -4.23 39.75 -8.49
CA GLU A 776 -5.53 40.35 -8.71
C GLU A 776 -5.86 40.42 -10.20
N LYS A 777 -7.13 40.19 -10.50
CA LYS A 777 -7.76 40.34 -11.82
C LYS A 777 -7.41 41.71 -12.44
N GLY A 778 -6.37 41.75 -13.26
CA GLY A 778 -6.05 42.87 -14.14
C GLY A 778 -6.81 42.75 -15.45
N ASN A 779 -7.66 43.74 -15.71
CA ASN A 779 -8.55 43.92 -16.86
C ASN A 779 -7.97 43.46 -18.21
N LEU A 780 -8.69 42.54 -18.86
CA LEU A 780 -8.68 42.35 -20.31
C LEU A 780 -9.52 43.47 -20.94
N ASN A 781 -8.83 44.45 -21.54
CA ASN A 781 -9.34 45.23 -22.67
C ASN A 781 -8.38 45.04 -23.84
#